data_AF-H2YAP3-F1
#
_entry.id   AF-H2YAP3-F1
#
_cell.length_a   1.000
_cell.length_b   1.000
_cell.length_c   1.000
_cell.angle_alpha   90.00
_cell.angle_beta   90.00
_cell.angle_gamma   90.00
#
_symmetry.space_group_name_H-M   'P 1'
#
loop_
_entity.id
_entity.type
_entity.pdbx_description
1 polymer ?
#
loop_
_entity_poly.entity_id
_entity_poly.type
_entity_poly.pdbx_seq_one_letter_code
_entity_poly.pdbx_strand_id
1 'polypeptide(L)'
;IRWKCAECHNYDLCSVCYHADKHHLRHRFYRIVTPDGERVLMESRRKSKKISSRGIFPGARVVRGVDWQWEDQDGGNGRKGKITKIQDWTSQNLRSAAYVLWDVGAKNLYRVGYEGMMDLKVVTDAKGPSFYRDHLPCLGQLNGQPSLPVTEFQLNDQVNIDLDLEIVQSLQHGHGGWTEGMFETLGTTGTVCGIDEDHDIVVSYSSGNRWTFNPAVLTKALGKIGRVQQVYPDSDIKVDVSGTSWIFNPVLLIKLFETQVSGDINEELVKAAGSGDAQKCEEILQRPDASVSYNFPYLMIYSAVLSSVNGQFAGHTALQVACLNGHKDVVSCLIQHDSDLEIEDKDGNRAIHHSAFVDEAGVVELLVREGCDANARNKRRQTALHIGVNRGHVWVVQTLLELGCHASLQDAEGDTPLHDAILKKRDDMLTFLLDAHADVTVTNNNGFNVLHHASLRGNPSAMRVLLNKLTRPWIVDEKKDDGYTALHLAALNNHLEVAELLVKVGHANLDIQNVNQQTPLHLAVERQHTQIVRLLVREGACVNLTDKDGDTPLHEALRHHTLWQLRTLQDKQDVTVGKVLMGIGGQGADRHSSASIAQFLAANGADLNLKNKDLHNPLDLCPDPNLCKALVKASAESYVPYFYYRQRECVSSASALDSPTTSTNNNYDDEADECMICSDSPRDTILRPCGHAVACASCSDRIKKCLLCKEAVTSRQVRSSVVFKPCGHICACQGKLSFELVIYFWHRQVMCPVCMDRIKNMIFLCGHGTCQLCGDRMTECPICRKPVLKRILLY
;
A
#
# COMPACT_ATOMS: atom_id res chain seq x y z
N ILE A 1 -25.94 -8.90 2.29
CA ILE A 1 -27.24 -9.61 2.39
C ILE A 1 -28.38 -8.68 2.79
N ARG A 2 -29.27 -8.41 1.82
CA ARG A 2 -30.57 -7.72 1.92
C ARG A 2 -31.69 -8.77 1.94
N TRP A 3 -32.77 -8.50 2.67
CA TRP A 3 -33.93 -9.38 2.75
C TRP A 3 -35.18 -8.62 2.30
N LYS A 4 -35.66 -8.88 1.08
CA LYS A 4 -36.88 -8.24 0.53
C LYS A 4 -38.10 -9.08 0.86
N CYS A 5 -39.14 -8.50 1.45
CA CYS A 5 -40.39 -9.23 1.72
C CYS A 5 -41.05 -9.66 0.41
N ALA A 6 -41.53 -10.90 0.33
CA ALA A 6 -42.20 -11.40 -0.87
C ALA A 6 -43.67 -10.93 -0.95
N GLU A 7 -44.33 -10.75 0.20
CA GLU A 7 -45.76 -10.39 0.26
C GLU A 7 -46.03 -8.88 0.47
N CYS A 8 -45.01 -8.05 0.73
CA CYS A 8 -45.17 -6.61 0.93
C CYS A 8 -44.36 -5.80 -0.10
N HIS A 9 -45.04 -4.93 -0.85
CA HIS A 9 -44.40 -4.05 -1.82
C HIS A 9 -43.40 -3.11 -1.12
N ASN A 10 -42.16 -3.07 -1.64
CA ASN A 10 -41.05 -2.24 -1.16
C ASN A 10 -40.74 -2.29 0.35
N TYR A 11 -40.91 -3.44 0.99
CA TYR A 11 -40.46 -3.66 2.37
C TYR A 11 -39.18 -4.51 2.43
N ASP A 12 -38.09 -3.91 2.88
CA ASP A 12 -36.76 -4.51 2.98
C ASP A 12 -36.23 -4.52 4.42
N LEU A 13 -35.47 -5.56 4.76
CA LEU A 13 -34.78 -5.70 6.05
C LEU A 13 -33.27 -5.94 5.85
N CYS A 14 -32.46 -5.35 6.72
CA CYS A 14 -31.09 -5.81 6.92
C CYS A 14 -31.06 -7.12 7.71
N SER A 15 -29.94 -7.85 7.66
CA SER A 15 -29.80 -9.15 8.32
C SER A 15 -30.03 -9.11 9.83
N VAL A 16 -29.64 -8.01 10.51
CA VAL A 16 -29.91 -7.82 11.95
C VAL A 16 -31.41 -7.75 12.23
N CYS A 17 -32.16 -6.95 11.47
CA CYS A 17 -33.60 -6.80 11.65
C CYS A 17 -34.37 -8.08 11.25
N TYR A 18 -33.93 -8.77 10.18
CA TYR A 18 -34.53 -10.03 9.73
C TYR A 18 -34.44 -11.14 10.79
N HIS A 19 -33.28 -11.31 11.43
CA HIS A 19 -33.08 -12.30 12.49
C HIS A 19 -33.59 -11.83 13.87
N ALA A 20 -33.93 -10.54 14.03
CA ALA A 20 -34.57 -9.97 15.22
C ALA A 20 -36.10 -9.87 15.11
N ASP A 21 -36.73 -10.68 14.25
CA ASP A 21 -38.19 -10.81 14.10
C ASP A 21 -38.93 -9.50 13.78
N LYS A 22 -38.23 -8.56 13.14
CA LYS A 22 -38.90 -7.40 12.53
C LYS A 22 -39.69 -7.86 11.30
N HIS A 23 -40.81 -7.18 11.05
CA HIS A 23 -41.85 -7.57 10.08
C HIS A 23 -42.57 -8.88 10.39
N HIS A 24 -43.74 -9.07 9.77
CA HIS A 24 -44.64 -10.17 10.05
C HIS A 24 -43.99 -11.55 9.81
N LEU A 25 -44.06 -12.45 10.80
CA LEU A 25 -43.36 -13.75 10.76
C LEU A 25 -43.96 -14.76 9.78
N ARG A 26 -45.19 -14.55 9.28
CA ARG A 26 -45.76 -15.40 8.24
C ARG A 26 -45.14 -15.11 6.86
N HIS A 27 -44.63 -13.91 6.65
CA HIS A 27 -44.16 -13.46 5.34
C HIS A 27 -42.82 -14.10 5.01
N ARG A 28 -42.69 -14.51 3.75
CA ARG A 28 -41.46 -15.02 3.16
C ARG A 28 -40.61 -13.85 2.68
N PHE A 29 -39.34 -14.13 2.46
CA PHE A 29 -38.36 -13.10 2.10
C PHE A 29 -37.40 -13.64 1.06
N TYR A 30 -37.10 -12.83 0.05
CA TYR A 30 -35.99 -13.07 -0.86
C TYR A 30 -34.69 -12.65 -0.18
N ARG A 31 -33.76 -13.60 -0.05
CA ARG A 31 -32.38 -13.36 0.40
C ARG A 31 -31.54 -12.96 -0.81
N ILE A 32 -31.00 -11.75 -0.77
CA ILE A 32 -30.18 -11.17 -1.84
C ILE A 32 -28.79 -10.92 -1.28
N VAL A 33 -27.76 -11.62 -1.79
CA VAL A 33 -26.41 -11.63 -1.19
C VAL A 33 -25.58 -10.44 -1.67
N THR A 34 -25.40 -10.33 -2.99
CA THR A 34 -24.79 -9.23 -3.77
C THR A 34 -25.88 -8.42 -4.49
N PRO A 35 -25.62 -7.19 -4.97
CA PRO A 35 -26.62 -6.36 -5.67
C PRO A 35 -27.27 -7.06 -6.87
N ASP A 36 -26.44 -7.73 -7.68
CA ASP A 36 -26.82 -8.44 -8.91
C ASP A 36 -27.01 -9.95 -8.67
N GLY A 37 -27.02 -10.38 -7.41
CA GLY A 37 -27.11 -11.78 -7.02
C GLY A 37 -28.54 -12.35 -7.08
N GLU A 38 -28.62 -13.65 -7.33
CA GLU A 38 -29.89 -14.39 -7.37
C GLU A 38 -30.72 -14.21 -6.09
N ARG A 39 -32.05 -14.09 -6.29
CA ARG A 39 -33.02 -13.86 -5.22
C ARG A 39 -33.56 -15.17 -4.67
N VAL A 40 -32.86 -15.75 -3.70
CA VAL A 40 -33.29 -17.02 -3.10
C VAL A 40 -34.48 -16.79 -2.15
N LEU A 41 -35.68 -17.30 -2.49
CA LEU A 41 -36.86 -17.22 -1.63
C LEU A 41 -36.67 -18.09 -0.37
N MET A 42 -37.01 -17.53 0.79
CA MET A 42 -36.82 -18.16 2.09
C MET A 42 -38.15 -18.53 2.73
N GLU A 43 -38.16 -19.66 3.42
CA GLU A 43 -39.34 -20.17 4.12
C GLU A 43 -39.88 -19.25 5.22
N SER A 44 -41.14 -19.49 5.59
CA SER A 44 -41.87 -18.67 6.56
C SER A 44 -41.27 -18.75 7.97
N ARG A 45 -40.78 -17.61 8.49
CA ARG A 45 -40.13 -17.50 9.81
C ARG A 45 -40.98 -17.97 11.01
N ARG A 46 -42.31 -18.08 10.86
CA ARG A 46 -43.26 -18.47 11.91
C ARG A 46 -43.02 -19.86 12.52
N LYS A 47 -42.35 -20.77 11.80
CA LYS A 47 -42.02 -22.12 12.30
C LYS A 47 -40.52 -22.48 12.17
N SER A 48 -39.71 -21.65 11.52
CA SER A 48 -38.28 -21.89 11.36
C SER A 48 -37.53 -21.88 12.70
N LYS A 49 -36.58 -22.80 12.87
CA LYS A 49 -35.79 -22.92 14.11
C LYS A 49 -34.66 -21.89 14.13
N LYS A 50 -34.60 -21.10 15.21
CA LYS A 50 -33.42 -20.26 15.51
C LYS A 50 -32.33 -21.04 16.22
N ILE A 51 -31.09 -20.76 15.86
CA ILE A 51 -29.88 -21.25 16.53
C ILE A 51 -29.06 -20.04 16.95
N SER A 52 -28.70 -19.98 18.23
CA SER A 52 -27.76 -18.97 18.73
C SER A 52 -26.36 -19.26 18.22
N SER A 53 -25.74 -18.25 17.61
CA SER A 53 -24.30 -18.28 17.34
C SER A 53 -23.51 -18.43 18.64
N ARG A 54 -22.31 -18.99 18.56
CA ARG A 54 -21.39 -19.22 19.68
C ARG A 54 -19.98 -18.87 19.24
N GLY A 55 -19.19 -18.26 20.11
CA GLY A 55 -17.84 -17.80 19.78
C GLY A 55 -17.37 -16.65 20.69
N ILE A 56 -16.55 -15.74 20.13
CA ILE A 56 -16.01 -14.57 20.85
C ILE A 56 -17.11 -13.51 20.98
N PHE A 57 -17.96 -13.65 21.99
CA PHE A 57 -19.03 -12.71 22.34
C PHE A 57 -18.88 -12.24 23.79
N PRO A 58 -19.54 -11.12 24.21
CA PRO A 58 -19.53 -10.69 25.60
C PRO A 58 -19.93 -11.82 26.55
N GLY A 59 -19.08 -12.08 27.54
CA GLY A 59 -19.19 -13.21 28.46
C GLY A 59 -18.25 -14.38 28.17
N ALA A 60 -17.68 -14.49 26.96
CA ALA A 60 -16.76 -15.59 26.61
C ALA A 60 -15.47 -15.53 27.44
N ARG A 61 -14.88 -16.70 27.72
CA ARG A 61 -13.57 -16.83 28.38
C ARG A 61 -12.50 -17.07 27.33
N VAL A 62 -11.42 -16.30 27.39
CA VAL A 62 -10.30 -16.34 26.44
C VAL A 62 -8.95 -16.45 27.15
N VAL A 63 -7.94 -16.87 26.39
CA VAL A 63 -6.50 -16.85 26.71
C VAL A 63 -5.74 -16.31 25.49
N ARG A 64 -4.42 -16.19 25.58
CA ARG A 64 -3.55 -15.82 24.44
C ARG A 64 -3.84 -16.69 23.20
N GLY A 65 -4.01 -16.01 22.07
CA GLY A 65 -4.10 -16.59 20.74
C GLY A 65 -2.73 -16.84 20.11
N VAL A 66 -2.73 -17.17 18.82
CA VAL A 66 -1.49 -17.50 18.09
C VAL A 66 -0.67 -16.25 17.75
N ASP A 67 -1.34 -15.12 17.49
CA ASP A 67 -0.71 -13.86 17.09
C ASP A 67 -0.53 -12.88 18.26
N TRP A 68 -0.44 -13.40 19.49
CA TRP A 68 -0.34 -12.59 20.70
C TRP A 68 1.00 -11.82 20.75
N GLN A 69 0.90 -10.49 20.66
CA GLN A 69 2.04 -9.55 20.66
C GLN A 69 2.03 -8.57 21.86
N TRP A 70 1.21 -8.82 22.88
CA TRP A 70 0.87 -7.84 23.93
C TRP A 70 1.54 -8.11 25.28
N GLU A 71 2.74 -8.67 25.25
CA GLU A 71 3.56 -9.01 26.42
C GLU A 71 2.75 -9.76 27.52
N ASP A 72 2.92 -9.38 28.78
CA ASP A 72 2.25 -9.97 29.95
C ASP A 72 1.09 -9.09 30.48
N GLN A 73 0.43 -8.33 29.61
CA GLN A 73 -0.74 -7.51 29.97
C GLN A 73 -1.95 -8.29 30.53
N ASP A 74 -1.96 -9.61 30.34
CA ASP A 74 -2.93 -10.56 30.91
C ASP A 74 -2.50 -11.13 32.29
N GLY A 75 -1.29 -10.80 32.76
CA GLY A 75 -0.69 -11.33 33.98
C GLY A 75 0.09 -12.65 33.79
N GLY A 76 0.56 -12.92 32.58
CA GLY A 76 1.42 -14.06 32.24
C GLY A 76 0.70 -15.18 31.49
N ASN A 77 1.48 -16.02 30.81
CA ASN A 77 0.95 -17.07 29.95
C ASN A 77 0.01 -18.05 30.71
N GLY A 78 -1.11 -18.40 30.08
CA GLY A 78 -2.15 -19.27 30.67
C GLY A 78 -3.17 -18.57 31.56
N ARG A 79 -3.04 -17.25 31.81
CA ARG A 79 -4.10 -16.45 32.46
C ARG A 79 -5.33 -16.37 31.56
N LYS A 80 -6.50 -16.35 32.20
CA LYS A 80 -7.80 -16.28 31.53
C LYS A 80 -8.39 -14.88 31.66
N GLY A 81 -9.12 -14.47 30.65
CA GLY A 81 -9.87 -13.21 30.63
C GLY A 81 -11.30 -13.42 30.18
N LYS A 82 -12.16 -12.44 30.47
CA LYS A 82 -13.57 -12.41 30.09
C LYS A 82 -13.80 -11.30 29.07
N ILE A 83 -14.38 -11.65 27.93
CA ILE A 83 -14.81 -10.66 26.93
C ILE A 83 -15.92 -9.79 27.54
N THR A 84 -15.72 -8.47 27.51
CA THR A 84 -16.69 -7.48 28.03
C THR A 84 -17.47 -6.81 26.91
N LYS A 85 -16.83 -6.55 25.77
CA LYS A 85 -17.42 -5.89 24.60
C LYS A 85 -16.70 -6.34 23.32
N ILE A 86 -17.44 -6.51 22.24
CA ILE A 86 -16.91 -6.62 20.87
C ILE A 86 -17.08 -5.26 20.19
N GLN A 87 -16.09 -4.83 19.42
CA GLN A 87 -16.15 -3.61 18.63
C GLN A 87 -15.30 -3.75 17.35
N ASP A 88 -15.24 -2.68 16.59
CA ASP A 88 -14.48 -2.61 15.35
C ASP A 88 -13.09 -2.04 15.68
N TRP A 89 -12.02 -2.59 15.09
CA TRP A 89 -10.66 -2.05 15.24
C TRP A 89 -10.50 -0.74 14.44
N THR A 90 -11.14 -0.69 13.28
CA THR A 90 -11.31 0.49 12.41
C THR A 90 -12.77 0.55 11.95
N SER A 91 -13.21 1.69 11.41
CA SER A 91 -14.55 1.83 10.80
C SER A 91 -14.78 0.94 9.57
N GLN A 92 -13.72 0.35 9.00
CA GLN A 92 -13.79 -0.53 7.83
C GLN A 92 -13.88 -2.03 8.20
N ASN A 93 -13.41 -2.43 9.39
CA ASN A 93 -13.34 -3.83 9.82
C ASN A 93 -14.32 -4.13 10.96
N LEU A 94 -15.58 -4.37 10.61
CA LEU A 94 -16.65 -4.68 11.57
C LEU A 94 -16.34 -5.91 12.45
N ARG A 95 -16.52 -5.75 13.77
CA ARG A 95 -16.34 -6.77 14.84
C ARG A 95 -14.94 -7.38 14.96
N SER A 96 -13.92 -6.69 14.45
CA SER A 96 -12.53 -7.16 14.41
C SER A 96 -11.74 -7.02 15.72
N ALA A 97 -12.36 -6.52 16.80
CA ALA A 97 -11.70 -6.25 18.08
C ALA A 97 -12.54 -6.67 19.31
N ALA A 98 -11.89 -7.02 20.41
CA ALA A 98 -12.55 -7.38 21.66
C ALA A 98 -11.88 -6.81 22.92
N TYR A 99 -12.67 -6.19 23.81
CA TYR A 99 -12.21 -5.79 25.13
C TYR A 99 -12.25 -6.98 26.09
N VAL A 100 -11.08 -7.39 26.60
CA VAL A 100 -10.93 -8.43 27.61
C VAL A 100 -10.69 -7.79 28.97
N LEU A 101 -11.46 -8.20 29.98
CA LEU A 101 -11.13 -8.01 31.38
C LEU A 101 -10.43 -9.29 31.88
N TRP A 102 -9.14 -9.20 32.14
CA TRP A 102 -8.34 -10.32 32.65
C TRP A 102 -8.65 -10.60 34.11
N ASP A 103 -8.47 -11.85 34.56
CA ASP A 103 -8.68 -12.22 35.97
C ASP A 103 -7.75 -11.45 36.93
N VAL A 104 -6.67 -10.85 36.43
CA VAL A 104 -5.77 -9.94 37.18
C VAL A 104 -6.26 -8.49 37.28
N GLY A 105 -7.44 -8.18 36.73
CA GLY A 105 -8.09 -6.86 36.80
C GLY A 105 -7.79 -5.90 35.64
N ALA A 106 -6.77 -6.18 34.83
CA ALA A 106 -6.45 -5.37 33.64
C ALA A 106 -7.55 -5.48 32.56
N LYS A 107 -7.87 -4.36 31.90
CA LYS A 107 -8.89 -4.32 30.83
C LYS A 107 -8.36 -3.64 29.57
N ASN A 108 -8.07 -4.45 28.55
CA ASN A 108 -7.40 -4.04 27.30
C ASN A 108 -8.17 -4.53 26.06
N LEU A 109 -7.82 -3.98 24.89
CA LEU A 109 -8.41 -4.28 23.58
C LEU A 109 -7.45 -5.15 22.76
N TYR A 110 -7.97 -6.18 22.11
CA TYR A 110 -7.20 -7.15 21.33
C TYR A 110 -7.85 -7.48 19.98
N ARG A 111 -7.06 -7.89 18.99
CA ARG A 111 -7.54 -8.24 17.63
C ARG A 111 -8.24 -9.59 17.61
N VAL A 112 -9.31 -9.65 16.83
CA VAL A 112 -10.10 -10.86 16.54
C VAL A 112 -10.41 -10.86 15.04
N GLY A 113 -9.39 -11.11 14.22
CA GLY A 113 -9.46 -11.13 12.76
C GLY A 113 -9.13 -9.81 12.07
N TYR A 114 -8.68 -8.77 12.79
CA TYR A 114 -8.09 -7.59 12.16
C TYR A 114 -6.76 -7.97 11.50
N GLU A 115 -6.57 -7.62 10.21
CA GLU A 115 -5.40 -8.05 9.39
C GLU A 115 -5.19 -9.59 9.37
N GLY A 116 -6.25 -10.36 9.60
CA GLY A 116 -6.19 -11.83 9.74
C GLY A 116 -5.71 -12.33 11.11
N MET A 117 -5.25 -11.44 11.99
CA MET A 117 -4.60 -11.75 13.27
C MET A 117 -5.60 -12.13 14.36
N MET A 118 -5.29 -13.18 15.10
CA MET A 118 -6.10 -13.77 16.17
C MET A 118 -5.33 -13.77 17.50
N ASP A 119 -5.31 -12.60 18.14
CA ASP A 119 -4.67 -12.40 19.44
C ASP A 119 -5.36 -13.20 20.57
N LEU A 120 -6.63 -13.60 20.39
CA LEU A 120 -7.43 -14.24 21.45
C LEU A 120 -7.91 -15.64 21.05
N LYS A 121 -7.64 -16.62 21.91
CA LYS A 121 -8.17 -17.99 21.80
C LYS A 121 -9.31 -18.20 22.79
N VAL A 122 -10.48 -18.62 22.31
CA VAL A 122 -11.61 -19.00 23.17
C VAL A 122 -11.31 -20.30 23.92
N VAL A 123 -11.59 -20.28 25.23
CA VAL A 123 -11.60 -21.44 26.13
C VAL A 123 -13.03 -21.79 26.55
N THR A 124 -13.92 -20.79 26.63
CA THR A 124 -15.36 -21.01 26.84
C THR A 124 -16.12 -20.01 26.00
N ASP A 125 -16.92 -20.51 25.06
CA ASP A 125 -17.70 -19.68 24.16
C ASP A 125 -18.86 -18.99 24.89
N ALA A 126 -19.28 -17.82 24.38
CA ALA A 126 -20.53 -17.20 24.78
C ALA A 126 -21.55 -17.26 23.64
N LYS A 127 -22.84 -17.19 24.00
CA LYS A 127 -23.93 -17.09 23.04
C LYS A 127 -23.97 -15.69 22.43
N GLY A 128 -23.92 -15.62 21.11
CA GLY A 128 -24.14 -14.40 20.33
C GLY A 128 -25.59 -14.28 19.83
N PRO A 129 -25.83 -13.45 18.80
CA PRO A 129 -27.12 -13.33 18.15
C PRO A 129 -27.65 -14.68 17.64
N SER A 130 -28.98 -14.81 17.55
CA SER A 130 -29.62 -16.01 17.03
C SER A 130 -30.07 -15.83 15.59
N PHE A 131 -29.81 -16.84 14.76
CA PHE A 131 -30.03 -16.82 13.32
C PHE A 131 -30.98 -17.95 12.92
N TYR A 132 -31.69 -17.76 11.82
CA TYR A 132 -32.41 -18.85 11.15
C TYR A 132 -31.39 -19.62 10.31
N ARG A 133 -30.87 -20.74 10.84
CA ARG A 133 -29.74 -21.48 10.23
C ARG A 133 -30.03 -21.79 8.76
N ASP A 134 -31.20 -22.36 8.51
CA ASP A 134 -31.59 -22.88 7.19
C ASP A 134 -31.91 -21.76 6.17
N HIS A 135 -31.84 -20.48 6.60
CA HIS A 135 -32.01 -19.31 5.75
C HIS A 135 -30.66 -18.64 5.41
N LEU A 136 -29.56 -18.99 6.11
CA LEU A 136 -28.22 -18.47 5.80
C LEU A 136 -27.64 -19.16 4.54
N PRO A 137 -26.74 -18.51 3.79
CA PRO A 137 -26.03 -19.17 2.70
C PRO A 137 -25.02 -20.20 3.23
N CYS A 138 -24.84 -21.30 2.50
CA CYS A 138 -23.82 -22.30 2.79
C CYS A 138 -22.42 -21.74 2.47
N LEU A 139 -21.52 -21.76 3.46
CA LEU A 139 -20.12 -21.34 3.26
C LEU A 139 -19.37 -22.43 2.49
N GLY A 140 -18.65 -22.04 1.43
CA GLY A 140 -17.79 -22.93 0.64
C GLY A 140 -18.46 -23.66 -0.53
N GLN A 141 -19.80 -23.54 -0.70
CA GLN A 141 -20.45 -23.97 -1.94
C GLN A 141 -20.45 -22.84 -2.97
N LEU A 142 -19.44 -22.84 -3.84
CA LEU A 142 -19.56 -22.27 -5.19
C LEU A 142 -20.39 -23.23 -6.05
N ASN A 143 -21.69 -23.34 -5.74
CA ASN A 143 -22.62 -24.04 -6.61
C ASN A 143 -22.92 -23.13 -7.80
N GLY A 144 -22.33 -23.45 -8.94
CA GLY A 144 -22.63 -22.77 -10.19
C GLY A 144 -23.99 -23.20 -10.74
N GLN A 145 -24.88 -22.23 -10.92
CA GLN A 145 -25.76 -22.03 -12.07
C GLN A 145 -26.65 -20.81 -11.75
N PRO A 146 -26.79 -19.82 -12.64
CA PRO A 146 -27.67 -18.69 -12.39
C PRO A 146 -29.12 -19.07 -12.75
N SER A 147 -29.98 -19.27 -11.75
CA SER A 147 -31.43 -19.31 -12.00
C SER A 147 -32.00 -17.90 -12.02
N LEU A 148 -32.42 -17.44 -13.19
CA LEU A 148 -33.16 -16.18 -13.36
C LEU A 148 -34.52 -16.27 -12.63
N PRO A 149 -35.07 -15.14 -12.14
CA PRO A 149 -36.35 -15.14 -11.44
C PRO A 149 -37.50 -15.43 -12.42
N VAL A 150 -38.20 -16.55 -12.21
CA VAL A 150 -39.39 -16.92 -12.99
C VAL A 150 -40.46 -15.83 -12.88
N THR A 151 -40.81 -15.26 -14.03
CA THR A 151 -42.03 -14.44 -14.17
C THR A 151 -43.18 -15.41 -14.43
N GLU A 152 -44.10 -15.56 -13.47
CA GLU A 152 -45.28 -16.42 -13.68
C GLU A 152 -46.18 -15.81 -14.77
N PHE A 153 -46.15 -16.41 -15.96
CA PHE A 153 -47.07 -16.13 -17.05
C PHE A 153 -48.46 -16.70 -16.74
N GLN A 154 -49.49 -16.00 -17.17
CA GLN A 154 -50.88 -16.38 -17.03
C GLN A 154 -51.57 -16.43 -18.40
N LEU A 155 -52.64 -17.21 -18.50
CA LEU A 155 -53.45 -17.26 -19.73
C LEU A 155 -53.97 -15.87 -20.10
N ASN A 156 -53.81 -15.51 -21.37
CA ASN A 156 -54.05 -14.22 -22.01
C ASN A 156 -53.02 -13.12 -21.74
N ASP A 157 -51.91 -13.40 -21.05
CA ASP A 157 -50.79 -12.46 -21.01
C ASP A 157 -50.24 -12.18 -22.41
N GLN A 158 -49.90 -10.92 -22.67
CA GLN A 158 -49.18 -10.51 -23.88
C GLN A 158 -47.67 -10.64 -23.62
N VAL A 159 -46.97 -11.28 -24.54
CA VAL A 159 -45.55 -11.62 -24.40
C VAL A 159 -44.77 -11.32 -25.67
N ASN A 160 -43.54 -10.84 -25.51
CA ASN A 160 -42.56 -10.63 -26.57
C ASN A 160 -41.38 -11.59 -26.37
N ILE A 161 -40.58 -11.75 -27.42
CA ILE A 161 -39.23 -12.34 -27.34
C ILE A 161 -38.24 -11.20 -27.54
N ASP A 162 -37.65 -10.74 -26.43
CA ASP A 162 -36.72 -9.61 -26.38
C ASP A 162 -35.26 -10.10 -26.21
N LEU A 163 -34.93 -11.27 -26.76
CA LEU A 163 -33.62 -11.93 -26.71
C LEU A 163 -33.11 -12.26 -28.12
N ASP A 164 -31.79 -12.27 -28.31
CA ASP A 164 -31.15 -12.62 -29.58
C ASP A 164 -31.41 -14.08 -29.99
N LEU A 165 -31.57 -14.30 -31.31
CA LEU A 165 -31.92 -15.59 -31.91
C LEU A 165 -31.08 -16.77 -31.39
N GLU A 166 -29.76 -16.61 -31.29
CA GLU A 166 -28.85 -17.68 -30.85
C GLU A 166 -29.11 -18.06 -29.38
N ILE A 167 -29.44 -17.07 -28.53
CA ILE A 167 -29.80 -17.28 -27.13
C ILE A 167 -31.14 -18.01 -27.05
N VAL A 168 -32.14 -17.57 -27.82
CA VAL A 168 -33.47 -18.20 -27.91
C VAL A 168 -33.34 -19.67 -28.32
N GLN A 169 -32.58 -19.96 -29.38
CA GLN A 169 -32.33 -21.33 -29.85
C GLN A 169 -31.67 -22.20 -28.79
N SER A 170 -30.74 -21.65 -28.00
CA SER A 170 -30.06 -22.38 -26.93
C SER A 170 -31.00 -22.71 -25.75
N LEU A 171 -31.86 -21.76 -25.36
CA LEU A 171 -32.82 -21.91 -24.26
C LEU A 171 -34.00 -22.82 -24.63
N GLN A 172 -34.33 -22.96 -25.91
CA GLN A 172 -35.42 -23.82 -26.38
C GLN A 172 -35.05 -25.31 -26.43
N HIS A 173 -33.78 -25.67 -26.18
CA HIS A 173 -33.33 -27.06 -26.17
C HIS A 173 -33.90 -27.82 -24.96
N GLY A 174 -34.62 -28.92 -25.24
CA GLY A 174 -35.37 -29.68 -24.23
C GLY A 174 -36.81 -29.20 -24.00
N HIS A 175 -37.18 -28.05 -24.57
CA HIS A 175 -38.46 -27.36 -24.37
C HIS A 175 -39.23 -27.25 -25.71
N GLY A 176 -39.48 -28.39 -26.37
CA GLY A 176 -40.08 -28.42 -27.73
C GLY A 176 -39.13 -28.06 -28.90
N GLY A 177 -38.01 -27.36 -28.65
CA GLY A 177 -36.99 -27.06 -29.66
C GLY A 177 -37.31 -25.87 -30.58
N TRP A 178 -36.32 -25.42 -31.34
CA TRP A 178 -36.48 -24.36 -32.35
C TRP A 178 -36.69 -24.94 -33.75
N THR A 179 -37.57 -24.32 -34.55
CA THR A 179 -37.78 -24.64 -35.96
C THR A 179 -37.85 -23.36 -36.81
N GLU A 180 -37.59 -23.46 -38.12
CA GLU A 180 -37.61 -22.29 -39.02
C GLU A 180 -38.99 -21.60 -39.10
N GLY A 181 -40.08 -22.28 -38.74
CA GLY A 181 -41.41 -21.66 -38.65
C GLY A 181 -41.52 -20.62 -37.52
N MET A 182 -40.67 -20.70 -36.50
CA MET A 182 -40.73 -19.84 -35.31
C MET A 182 -40.11 -18.45 -35.52
N PHE A 183 -39.47 -18.19 -36.67
CA PHE A 183 -38.94 -16.84 -36.95
C PHE A 183 -40.00 -15.73 -36.92
N GLU A 184 -41.28 -16.06 -37.14
CA GLU A 184 -42.39 -15.09 -37.03
C GLU A 184 -42.58 -14.51 -35.63
N THR A 185 -42.02 -15.15 -34.59
CA THR A 185 -42.23 -14.77 -33.18
C THR A 185 -41.19 -13.77 -32.66
N LEU A 186 -40.13 -13.51 -33.41
CA LEU A 186 -39.12 -12.51 -33.08
C LEU A 186 -39.61 -11.11 -33.48
N GLY A 187 -39.65 -10.19 -32.51
CA GLY A 187 -40.16 -8.82 -32.72
C GLY A 187 -41.69 -8.71 -32.86
N THR A 188 -42.45 -9.79 -32.64
CA THR A 188 -43.92 -9.76 -32.65
C THR A 188 -44.49 -10.14 -31.28
N THR A 189 -45.60 -9.52 -30.90
CA THR A 189 -46.27 -9.81 -29.63
C THR A 189 -47.22 -11.00 -29.78
N GLY A 190 -46.97 -12.05 -28.99
CA GLY A 190 -47.83 -13.23 -28.89
C GLY A 190 -48.74 -13.19 -27.66
N THR A 191 -49.78 -14.02 -27.66
CA THR A 191 -50.69 -14.19 -26.52
C THR A 191 -50.51 -15.56 -25.88
N VAL A 192 -50.23 -15.60 -24.57
CA VAL A 192 -50.17 -16.85 -23.80
C VAL A 192 -51.54 -17.52 -23.81
N CYS A 193 -51.61 -18.75 -24.31
CA CYS A 193 -52.85 -19.45 -24.62
C CYS A 193 -52.88 -20.90 -24.08
N GLY A 194 -51.79 -21.34 -23.45
CA GLY A 194 -51.66 -22.59 -22.72
C GLY A 194 -50.38 -22.57 -21.89
N ILE A 195 -50.34 -23.41 -20.87
CA ILE A 195 -49.11 -23.81 -20.16
C ILE A 195 -49.20 -25.33 -20.09
N ASP A 196 -48.14 -26.03 -20.48
CA ASP A 196 -48.14 -27.50 -20.52
C ASP A 196 -47.67 -28.16 -19.20
N GLU A 197 -47.55 -29.49 -19.21
CA GLU A 197 -47.21 -30.29 -18.04
C GLU A 197 -45.77 -30.08 -17.55
N ASP A 198 -44.86 -29.66 -18.44
CA ASP A 198 -43.45 -29.35 -18.14
C ASP A 198 -43.22 -27.86 -17.81
N HIS A 199 -44.32 -27.08 -17.73
CA HIS A 199 -44.38 -25.64 -17.47
C HIS A 199 -43.88 -24.73 -18.61
N ASP A 200 -43.80 -25.23 -19.84
CA ASP A 200 -43.54 -24.38 -20.99
C ASP A 200 -44.79 -23.60 -21.41
N ILE A 201 -44.54 -22.42 -21.99
CA ILE A 201 -45.58 -21.43 -22.30
C ILE A 201 -46.00 -21.58 -23.76
N VAL A 202 -47.25 -21.98 -23.99
CA VAL A 202 -47.82 -22.07 -25.34
C VAL A 202 -48.37 -20.70 -25.72
N VAL A 203 -47.78 -20.08 -26.74
CA VAL A 203 -48.11 -18.74 -27.21
C VAL A 203 -48.72 -18.80 -28.61
N SER A 204 -49.87 -18.15 -28.80
CA SER A 204 -50.54 -18.01 -30.10
C SER A 204 -50.23 -16.66 -30.74
N TYR A 205 -49.94 -16.68 -32.03
CA TYR A 205 -49.64 -15.48 -32.83
C TYR A 205 -50.75 -15.19 -33.85
N SER A 206 -50.74 -13.99 -34.42
CA SER A 206 -51.78 -13.51 -35.35
C SER A 206 -51.88 -14.29 -36.67
N SER A 207 -50.86 -15.08 -37.01
CA SER A 207 -50.88 -16.06 -38.10
C SER A 207 -51.78 -17.28 -37.83
N GLY A 208 -52.23 -17.48 -36.59
CA GLY A 208 -52.97 -18.65 -36.14
C GLY A 208 -52.07 -19.80 -35.65
N ASN A 209 -50.76 -19.69 -35.83
CA ASN A 209 -49.79 -20.65 -35.31
C ASN A 209 -49.68 -20.55 -33.78
N ARG A 210 -49.32 -21.67 -33.16
CA ARG A 210 -49.11 -21.79 -31.72
C ARG A 210 -47.76 -22.47 -31.48
N TRP A 211 -46.92 -21.85 -30.68
CA TRP A 211 -45.55 -22.29 -30.42
C TRP A 211 -45.32 -22.40 -28.92
N THR A 212 -44.60 -23.43 -28.51
CA THR A 212 -44.23 -23.68 -27.10
C THR A 212 -42.87 -23.04 -26.84
N PHE A 213 -42.77 -22.25 -25.77
CA PHE A 213 -41.56 -21.52 -25.40
C PHE A 213 -41.12 -21.82 -23.97
N ASN A 214 -39.80 -21.85 -23.78
CA ASN A 214 -39.21 -21.85 -22.45
C ASN A 214 -39.61 -20.53 -21.78
N PRO A 215 -40.14 -20.52 -20.54
CA PRO A 215 -40.53 -19.29 -19.86
C PRO A 215 -39.44 -18.21 -19.82
N ALA A 216 -38.16 -18.60 -19.81
CA ALA A 216 -37.02 -17.66 -19.82
C ALA A 216 -36.81 -16.92 -21.15
N VAL A 217 -37.41 -17.39 -22.26
CA VAL A 217 -37.36 -16.73 -23.57
C VAL A 217 -38.35 -15.57 -23.68
N LEU A 218 -39.43 -15.62 -22.90
CA LEU A 218 -40.54 -14.66 -23.00
C LEU A 218 -40.37 -13.49 -22.02
N THR A 219 -40.81 -12.31 -22.45
CA THR A 219 -40.94 -11.12 -21.61
C THR A 219 -42.38 -10.61 -21.64
N LYS A 220 -42.97 -10.33 -20.47
CA LYS A 220 -44.35 -9.87 -20.35
C LYS A 220 -44.47 -8.40 -20.74
N ALA A 221 -45.27 -8.10 -21.76
CA ALA A 221 -45.46 -6.73 -22.24
C ALA A 221 -46.16 -5.85 -21.18
N LEU A 222 -45.53 -4.73 -20.81
CA LEU A 222 -46.01 -3.85 -19.74
C LEU A 222 -46.96 -2.76 -20.26
N GLY A 223 -48.26 -2.94 -20.03
CA GLY A 223 -49.24 -1.86 -20.15
C GLY A 223 -50.68 -2.36 -20.34
N LYS A 224 -51.66 -1.69 -19.73
CA LYS A 224 -53.06 -1.82 -20.18
C LYS A 224 -53.27 -0.86 -21.34
N ILE A 225 -53.54 -1.40 -22.53
CA ILE A 225 -53.86 -0.59 -23.71
C ILE A 225 -55.16 0.18 -23.43
N GLY A 226 -55.05 1.51 -23.41
CA GLY A 226 -56.21 2.40 -23.36
C GLY A 226 -56.78 2.62 -24.76
N ARG A 227 -58.11 2.67 -24.88
CA ARG A 227 -58.76 2.94 -26.17
C ARG A 227 -58.84 4.45 -26.39
N VAL A 228 -58.18 4.97 -27.43
CA VAL A 228 -58.40 6.35 -27.89
C VAL A 228 -59.88 6.50 -28.26
N GLN A 229 -60.59 7.38 -27.56
CA GLN A 229 -61.98 7.76 -27.84
C GLN A 229 -62.04 8.92 -28.83
N GLN A 230 -61.14 9.90 -28.68
CA GLN A 230 -61.16 11.15 -29.46
C GLN A 230 -59.76 11.77 -29.48
N VAL A 231 -59.41 12.42 -30.60
CA VAL A 231 -58.24 13.31 -30.73
C VAL A 231 -58.78 14.71 -31.02
N TYR A 232 -58.27 15.72 -30.33
CA TYR A 232 -58.69 17.12 -30.44
C TYR A 232 -57.75 17.92 -31.36
N PRO A 233 -58.20 19.07 -31.92
CA PRO A 233 -57.40 19.87 -32.86
C PRO A 233 -56.14 20.52 -32.26
N ASP A 234 -56.08 20.66 -30.93
CA ASP A 234 -54.93 21.10 -30.13
C ASP A 234 -53.96 19.95 -29.78
N SER A 235 -54.17 18.79 -30.41
CA SER A 235 -53.47 17.52 -30.20
C SER A 235 -53.82 16.76 -28.92
N ASP A 236 -54.71 17.25 -28.04
CA ASP A 236 -55.14 16.48 -26.86
C ASP A 236 -55.78 15.15 -27.27
N ILE A 237 -55.52 14.09 -26.50
CA ILE A 237 -56.10 12.76 -26.73
C ILE A 237 -56.95 12.36 -25.53
N LYS A 238 -58.21 12.00 -25.81
CA LYS A 238 -59.09 11.34 -24.85
C LYS A 238 -58.91 9.83 -24.96
N VAL A 239 -58.47 9.19 -23.88
CA VAL A 239 -58.23 7.75 -23.80
C VAL A 239 -59.05 7.14 -22.67
N ASP A 240 -59.78 6.06 -22.96
CA ASP A 240 -60.42 5.25 -21.92
C ASP A 240 -59.47 4.17 -21.40
N VAL A 241 -59.25 4.16 -20.09
CA VAL A 241 -58.44 3.15 -19.41
C VAL A 241 -59.30 2.50 -18.33
N SER A 242 -59.75 1.27 -18.60
CA SER A 242 -60.61 0.48 -17.69
C SER A 242 -61.92 1.18 -17.28
N GLY A 243 -62.60 1.87 -18.20
CA GLY A 243 -63.88 2.54 -17.93
C GLY A 243 -63.77 3.93 -17.31
N THR A 244 -62.55 4.43 -17.11
CA THR A 244 -62.29 5.82 -16.74
C THR A 244 -61.66 6.52 -17.95
N SER A 245 -62.33 7.55 -18.45
CA SER A 245 -61.84 8.34 -19.58
C SER A 245 -60.99 9.51 -19.10
N TRP A 246 -59.75 9.57 -19.59
CA TRP A 246 -58.77 10.61 -19.31
C TRP A 246 -58.56 11.46 -20.57
N ILE A 247 -58.39 12.77 -20.41
CA ILE A 247 -57.92 13.67 -21.48
C ILE A 247 -56.52 14.11 -21.09
N PHE A 248 -55.55 13.96 -21.99
CA PHE A 248 -54.20 14.44 -21.80
C PHE A 248 -53.60 14.93 -23.12
N ASN A 249 -52.75 15.95 -23.06
CA ASN A 249 -51.98 16.41 -24.20
C ASN A 249 -50.75 15.50 -24.40
N PRO A 250 -50.52 14.91 -25.58
CA PRO A 250 -49.30 14.16 -25.90
C PRO A 250 -48.03 15.01 -25.84
N VAL A 251 -48.12 16.33 -26.03
CA VAL A 251 -47.00 17.27 -25.84
C VAL A 251 -46.69 17.49 -24.35
N LEU A 252 -47.67 17.26 -23.46
CA LEU A 252 -47.43 17.18 -22.01
C LEU A 252 -46.90 15.81 -21.57
N LEU A 253 -46.81 14.81 -22.47
CA LEU A 253 -45.86 13.71 -22.32
C LEU A 253 -44.45 14.24 -22.63
N ILE A 254 -43.96 15.10 -21.75
CA ILE A 254 -42.52 15.29 -21.59
C ILE A 254 -41.94 13.89 -21.42
N LYS A 255 -41.02 13.50 -22.32
CA LYS A 255 -40.25 12.26 -22.16
C LYS A 255 -39.67 12.26 -20.75
N LEU A 256 -40.16 11.39 -19.87
CA LEU A 256 -39.72 11.23 -18.48
C LEU A 256 -38.25 10.73 -18.34
N PHE A 257 -37.49 10.77 -19.44
CA PHE A 257 -36.13 10.27 -19.61
C PHE A 257 -35.16 11.29 -20.24
N GLU A 258 -35.63 12.44 -20.75
CA GLU A 258 -34.73 13.47 -21.28
C GLU A 258 -34.55 14.60 -20.26
N THR A 259 -33.42 14.56 -19.55
CA THR A 259 -32.96 15.66 -18.70
C THR A 259 -32.44 16.81 -19.56
N GLN A 260 -32.72 18.03 -19.11
CA GLN A 260 -32.40 19.33 -19.72
C GLN A 260 -31.18 19.32 -20.67
N VAL A 261 -31.46 19.36 -21.98
CA VAL A 261 -30.49 19.66 -23.03
C VAL A 261 -30.26 21.18 -22.99
N SER A 262 -29.05 21.62 -22.62
CA SER A 262 -28.76 23.06 -22.47
C SER A 262 -28.51 23.76 -23.80
N GLY A 263 -28.25 23.00 -24.88
CA GLY A 263 -27.86 23.52 -26.19
C GLY A 263 -26.40 23.97 -26.29
N ASP A 264 -25.65 23.94 -25.18
CA ASP A 264 -24.19 24.08 -25.21
C ASP A 264 -23.57 22.70 -25.50
N ILE A 265 -23.02 22.57 -26.71
CA ILE A 265 -22.37 21.35 -27.20
C ILE A 265 -21.22 20.93 -26.26
N ASN A 266 -20.52 21.88 -25.63
CA ASN A 266 -19.43 21.58 -24.70
C ASN A 266 -19.95 21.01 -23.38
N GLU A 267 -21.08 21.55 -22.88
CA GLU A 267 -21.76 21.02 -21.69
C GLU A 267 -22.30 19.61 -21.94
N GLU A 268 -22.92 19.38 -23.11
CA GLU A 268 -23.42 18.07 -23.52
C GLU A 268 -22.27 17.05 -23.65
N LEU A 269 -21.17 17.42 -24.31
CA LEU A 269 -20.01 16.55 -24.52
C LEU A 269 -19.32 16.22 -23.19
N VAL A 270 -19.07 17.21 -22.33
CA VAL A 270 -18.45 17.01 -21.01
C VAL A 270 -19.35 16.15 -20.09
N LYS A 271 -20.68 16.32 -20.15
CA LYS A 271 -21.62 15.45 -19.43
C LYS A 271 -21.62 14.02 -19.97
N ALA A 272 -21.69 13.84 -21.29
CA ALA A 272 -21.65 12.52 -21.93
C ALA A 272 -20.35 11.77 -21.59
N ALA A 273 -19.22 12.48 -21.65
CA ALA A 273 -17.91 11.97 -21.28
C ALA A 273 -17.84 11.59 -19.79
N GLY A 274 -18.42 12.40 -18.89
CA GLY A 274 -18.53 12.06 -17.46
C GLY A 274 -19.42 10.85 -17.17
N SER A 275 -20.46 10.60 -17.96
CA SER A 275 -21.30 9.40 -17.85
C SER A 275 -20.70 8.13 -18.46
N GLY A 276 -19.58 8.22 -19.18
CA GLY A 276 -18.97 7.07 -19.87
C GLY A 276 -19.65 6.71 -21.20
N ASP A 277 -20.46 7.60 -21.75
CA ASP A 277 -21.28 7.36 -22.94
C ASP A 277 -20.50 7.71 -24.22
N ALA A 278 -19.67 6.78 -24.68
CA ALA A 278 -18.83 6.94 -25.86
C ALA A 278 -19.66 7.16 -27.14
N GLN A 279 -20.78 6.45 -27.32
CA GLN A 279 -21.66 6.64 -28.47
C GLN A 279 -22.25 8.05 -28.49
N LYS A 280 -22.69 8.58 -27.35
CA LYS A 280 -23.19 9.95 -27.29
C LYS A 280 -22.09 10.98 -27.51
N CYS A 281 -20.85 10.73 -27.08
CA CYS A 281 -19.72 11.61 -27.41
C CYS A 281 -19.50 11.65 -28.93
N GLU A 282 -19.46 10.49 -29.59
CA GLU A 282 -19.38 10.34 -31.04
C GLU A 282 -20.52 11.10 -31.76
N GLU A 283 -21.77 10.87 -31.35
CA GLU A 283 -22.95 11.55 -31.88
C GLU A 283 -22.91 13.07 -31.71
N ILE A 284 -22.27 13.59 -30.65
CA ILE A 284 -22.13 15.03 -30.41
C ILE A 284 -21.01 15.64 -31.27
N LEU A 285 -19.88 14.94 -31.41
CA LEU A 285 -18.74 15.39 -32.23
C LEU A 285 -19.06 15.40 -33.73
N GLN A 286 -19.92 14.49 -34.19
CA GLN A 286 -20.38 14.42 -35.58
C GLN A 286 -21.46 15.47 -35.94
N ARG A 287 -21.98 16.26 -34.98
CA ARG A 287 -23.02 17.28 -35.27
C ARG A 287 -22.46 18.43 -36.13
N PRO A 288 -23.03 18.72 -37.31
CA PRO A 288 -22.72 19.94 -38.04
C PRO A 288 -23.27 21.13 -37.24
N ASP A 289 -22.41 22.10 -36.92
CA ASP A 289 -22.80 23.22 -36.08
C ASP A 289 -23.84 24.13 -36.78
N ALA A 290 -24.96 24.42 -36.10
CA ALA A 290 -26.09 25.15 -36.66
C ALA A 290 -25.88 26.68 -36.71
N SER A 291 -24.64 27.14 -36.51
CA SER A 291 -24.26 28.55 -36.32
C SER A 291 -23.95 29.30 -37.63
N VAL A 292 -23.85 28.62 -38.78
CA VAL A 292 -23.47 29.25 -40.06
C VAL A 292 -24.68 29.76 -40.86
N SER A 293 -25.18 30.94 -40.46
CA SER A 293 -26.17 31.69 -41.24
C SER A 293 -25.50 32.53 -42.35
N TYR A 294 -25.42 31.92 -43.54
CA TYR A 294 -25.17 32.51 -44.87
C TYR A 294 -23.79 33.10 -45.25
N ASN A 295 -23.38 32.69 -46.47
CA ASN A 295 -22.46 33.33 -47.42
C ASN A 295 -20.95 33.39 -47.11
N PHE A 296 -20.18 32.47 -47.70
CA PHE A 296 -19.17 32.85 -48.72
C PHE A 296 -18.70 31.63 -49.55
N PRO A 297 -18.86 31.61 -50.89
CA PRO A 297 -18.45 30.47 -51.71
C PRO A 297 -17.11 30.70 -52.41
N TYR A 298 -15.98 30.78 -51.69
CA TYR A 298 -14.63 30.53 -52.27
C TYR A 298 -13.51 30.38 -51.23
N LEU A 299 -13.48 29.28 -50.46
CA LEU A 299 -12.23 28.62 -50.02
C LEU A 299 -12.53 27.23 -49.44
N MET A 300 -12.41 26.17 -50.25
CA MET A 300 -12.04 24.87 -49.70
C MET A 300 -10.56 24.91 -49.34
N ILE A 301 -10.22 24.59 -48.08
CA ILE A 301 -9.04 23.84 -47.62
C ILE A 301 -8.95 23.94 -46.08
N TYR A 302 -9.29 22.84 -45.39
CA TYR A 302 -8.81 22.45 -44.06
C TYR A 302 -9.17 23.23 -42.76
N SER A 303 -10.22 24.06 -42.71
CA SER A 303 -10.69 24.59 -41.41
C SER A 303 -12.20 24.86 -41.36
N ALA A 304 -13.01 23.80 -41.48
CA ALA A 304 -14.45 23.86 -41.25
C ALA A 304 -14.75 23.48 -39.79
N VAL A 305 -15.38 24.41 -39.07
CA VAL A 305 -15.71 24.35 -37.64
C VAL A 305 -16.51 23.08 -37.30
N LEU A 306 -15.80 22.07 -36.79
CA LEU A 306 -16.37 21.05 -35.91
C LEU A 306 -16.57 21.68 -34.52
N SER A 307 -17.45 21.09 -33.71
CA SER A 307 -17.43 21.37 -32.28
C SER A 307 -16.03 21.05 -31.75
N SER A 308 -15.41 22.01 -31.05
CA SER A 308 -14.04 21.79 -30.58
C SER A 308 -14.08 20.67 -29.53
N VAL A 309 -13.51 19.52 -29.84
CA VAL A 309 -13.32 18.39 -28.91
C VAL A 309 -12.60 18.82 -27.62
N ASN A 310 -11.84 19.92 -27.73
CA ASN A 310 -11.09 20.58 -26.67
C ASN A 310 -11.87 21.69 -25.94
N GLY A 311 -13.16 21.83 -26.24
CA GLY A 311 -14.08 22.72 -25.56
C GLY A 311 -14.20 22.40 -24.08
N GLN A 312 -14.35 23.45 -23.26
CA GLN A 312 -14.38 23.33 -21.80
C GLN A 312 -15.75 23.67 -21.25
N PHE A 313 -16.24 22.83 -20.33
CA PHE A 313 -17.38 23.15 -19.47
C PHE A 313 -16.93 23.09 -18.00
N ALA A 314 -17.38 24.06 -17.20
CA ALA A 314 -16.94 24.26 -15.81
C ALA A 314 -15.41 24.31 -15.60
N GLY A 315 -14.64 24.64 -16.65
CA GLY A 315 -13.17 24.72 -16.62
C GLY A 315 -12.43 23.40 -16.89
N HIS A 316 -13.12 22.37 -17.38
CA HIS A 316 -12.53 21.09 -17.79
C HIS A 316 -12.94 20.67 -19.20
N THR A 317 -12.04 20.01 -19.94
CA THR A 317 -12.37 19.39 -21.23
C THR A 317 -13.10 18.06 -21.03
N ALA A 318 -13.77 17.58 -22.09
CA ALA A 318 -14.39 16.26 -22.08
C ALA A 318 -13.36 15.15 -21.79
N LEU A 319 -12.16 15.26 -22.36
CA LEU A 319 -11.05 14.33 -22.13
C LEU A 319 -10.62 14.29 -20.66
N GLN A 320 -10.40 15.45 -20.03
CA GLN A 320 -10.03 15.54 -18.62
C GLN A 320 -11.09 14.88 -17.70
N VAL A 321 -12.38 15.05 -18.02
CA VAL A 321 -13.49 14.44 -17.27
C VAL A 321 -13.61 12.94 -17.53
N ALA A 322 -13.39 12.46 -18.76
CA ALA A 322 -13.34 11.04 -19.06
C ALA A 322 -12.18 10.35 -18.32
N CYS A 323 -10.99 10.94 -18.34
CA CYS A 323 -9.81 10.46 -17.62
C CYS A 323 -10.03 10.44 -16.11
N LEU A 324 -10.65 11.48 -15.53
CA LEU A 324 -10.97 11.56 -14.10
C LEU A 324 -11.95 10.48 -13.63
N ASN A 325 -12.74 9.89 -14.53
CA ASN A 325 -13.70 8.82 -14.20
C ASN A 325 -13.24 7.42 -14.67
N GLY A 326 -12.10 7.31 -15.36
CA GLY A 326 -11.58 6.02 -15.85
C GLY A 326 -12.21 5.50 -17.14
N HIS A 327 -12.98 6.32 -17.86
CA HIS A 327 -13.78 5.88 -19.02
C HIS A 327 -12.94 5.67 -20.29
N LYS A 328 -12.17 4.58 -20.35
CA LYS A 328 -11.19 4.28 -21.43
C LYS A 328 -11.79 4.34 -22.85
N ASP A 329 -13.03 3.91 -23.04
CA ASP A 329 -13.69 3.92 -24.36
C ASP A 329 -14.01 5.35 -24.83
N VAL A 330 -14.49 6.20 -23.91
CA VAL A 330 -14.68 7.65 -24.16
C VAL A 330 -13.34 8.32 -24.46
N VAL A 331 -12.30 8.04 -23.67
CA VAL A 331 -10.95 8.58 -23.91
C VAL A 331 -10.47 8.18 -25.31
N SER A 332 -10.72 6.94 -25.74
CA SER A 332 -10.36 6.47 -27.08
C SER A 332 -11.12 7.21 -28.20
N CYS A 333 -12.44 7.40 -28.05
CA CYS A 333 -13.29 8.17 -28.98
C CYS A 333 -12.83 9.64 -29.09
N LEU A 334 -12.53 10.29 -27.97
CA LEU A 334 -12.06 11.68 -27.94
C LEU A 334 -10.68 11.85 -28.60
N ILE A 335 -9.75 10.92 -28.37
CA ILE A 335 -8.41 10.97 -29.00
C ILE A 335 -8.51 10.73 -30.51
N GLN A 336 -9.40 9.85 -30.97
CA GLN A 336 -9.67 9.63 -32.41
C GLN A 336 -10.21 10.88 -33.13
N HIS A 337 -10.71 11.87 -32.37
CA HIS A 337 -11.16 13.17 -32.86
C HIS A 337 -10.14 14.31 -32.63
N ASP A 338 -8.85 13.98 -32.54
CA ASP A 338 -7.74 14.93 -32.36
C ASP A 338 -7.84 15.78 -31.05
N SER A 339 -8.27 15.17 -29.94
CA SER A 339 -8.27 15.84 -28.64
C SER A 339 -6.85 16.09 -28.12
N ASP A 340 -6.61 17.31 -27.65
CA ASP A 340 -5.33 17.77 -27.12
C ASP A 340 -5.14 17.28 -25.68
N LEU A 341 -4.18 16.37 -25.50
CA LEU A 341 -3.84 15.72 -24.24
C LEU A 341 -3.21 16.70 -23.23
N GLU A 342 -2.64 17.80 -23.71
CA GLU A 342 -1.76 18.68 -22.96
C GLU A 342 -2.46 19.95 -22.41
N ILE A 343 -3.77 20.08 -22.65
CA ILE A 343 -4.58 21.18 -22.10
C ILE A 343 -4.57 21.15 -20.57
N GLU A 344 -4.19 22.28 -19.97
CA GLU A 344 -4.15 22.49 -18.54
C GLU A 344 -5.46 23.06 -17.99
N ASP A 345 -5.95 22.51 -16.88
CA ASP A 345 -7.02 23.11 -16.08
C ASP A 345 -6.51 24.33 -15.26
N LYS A 346 -7.42 24.91 -14.45
CA LYS A 346 -7.09 26.03 -13.54
C LYS A 346 -5.95 25.74 -12.56
N ASP A 347 -5.69 24.47 -12.22
CA ASP A 347 -4.68 23.99 -11.28
C ASP A 347 -3.41 23.47 -12.01
N GLY A 348 -3.41 23.50 -13.34
CA GLY A 348 -2.33 23.02 -14.21
C GLY A 348 -2.38 21.53 -14.50
N ASN A 349 -3.48 20.84 -14.18
CA ASN A 349 -3.63 19.41 -14.46
C ASN A 349 -3.93 19.19 -15.94
N ARG A 350 -3.21 18.25 -16.54
CA ARG A 350 -3.43 17.73 -17.90
C ARG A 350 -4.17 16.39 -17.84
N ALA A 351 -4.53 15.81 -18.98
CA ALA A 351 -5.26 14.53 -19.03
C ALA A 351 -4.60 13.43 -18.16
N ILE A 352 -3.25 13.34 -18.20
CA ILE A 352 -2.46 12.38 -17.43
C ILE A 352 -2.56 12.56 -15.89
N HIS A 353 -2.69 13.81 -15.41
CA HIS A 353 -2.95 14.10 -14.00
C HIS A 353 -4.36 13.67 -13.60
N HIS A 354 -5.34 13.90 -14.48
CA HIS A 354 -6.73 13.48 -14.27
C HIS A 354 -6.87 11.96 -14.17
N SER A 355 -6.22 11.19 -15.06
CA SER A 355 -6.22 9.72 -15.00
C SER A 355 -5.58 9.17 -13.72
N ALA A 356 -4.63 9.87 -13.10
CA ALA A 356 -3.98 9.42 -11.88
C ALA A 356 -4.82 9.59 -10.59
N PHE A 357 -6.00 10.22 -10.67
CA PHE A 357 -6.91 10.35 -9.52
C PHE A 357 -7.78 9.10 -9.26
N VAL A 358 -7.86 8.17 -10.21
CA VAL A 358 -8.60 6.89 -10.15
C VAL A 358 -7.63 5.75 -10.46
N ASP A 359 -7.83 4.55 -9.92
CA ASP A 359 -6.92 3.39 -10.10
C ASP A 359 -7.14 2.65 -11.43
N GLU A 360 -7.44 3.39 -12.51
CA GLU A 360 -7.72 2.86 -13.85
C GLU A 360 -6.50 3.04 -14.77
N ALA A 361 -5.49 2.20 -14.54
CA ALA A 361 -4.21 2.24 -15.24
C ALA A 361 -4.33 2.12 -16.77
N GLY A 362 -5.40 1.49 -17.28
CA GLY A 362 -5.66 1.37 -18.72
C GLY A 362 -5.87 2.71 -19.44
N VAL A 363 -6.25 3.79 -18.73
CA VAL A 363 -6.33 5.14 -19.28
C VAL A 363 -4.93 5.77 -19.35
N VAL A 364 -4.10 5.57 -18.32
CA VAL A 364 -2.72 6.05 -18.29
C VAL A 364 -1.90 5.45 -19.44
N GLU A 365 -2.00 4.14 -19.65
CA GLU A 365 -1.36 3.43 -20.75
C GLU A 365 -1.75 4.03 -22.12
N LEU A 366 -3.04 4.30 -22.32
CA LEU A 366 -3.56 4.89 -23.56
C LEU A 366 -2.99 6.30 -23.78
N LEU A 367 -3.06 7.19 -22.79
CA LEU A 367 -2.57 8.57 -22.93
C LEU A 367 -1.08 8.63 -23.26
N VAL A 368 -0.24 7.84 -22.59
CA VAL A 368 1.22 7.84 -22.82
C VAL A 368 1.56 7.22 -24.19
N ARG A 369 0.81 6.19 -24.61
CA ARG A 369 0.98 5.58 -25.94
C ARG A 369 0.66 6.56 -27.08
N GLU A 370 -0.35 7.40 -26.90
CA GLU A 370 -0.75 8.45 -27.86
C GLU A 370 0.09 9.75 -27.71
N GLY A 371 1.19 9.70 -26.94
CA GLY A 371 2.22 10.74 -26.92
C GLY A 371 2.12 11.79 -25.82
N CYS A 372 1.25 11.60 -24.82
CA CYS A 372 1.15 12.50 -23.66
C CYS A 372 2.45 12.54 -22.83
N ASP A 373 2.84 13.71 -22.33
CA ASP A 373 3.98 13.83 -21.42
C ASP A 373 3.67 13.24 -20.04
N ALA A 374 4.07 11.98 -19.85
CA ALA A 374 3.92 11.27 -18.58
C ALA A 374 4.68 11.92 -17.40
N ASN A 375 5.66 12.79 -17.70
CA ASN A 375 6.43 13.56 -16.73
C ASN A 375 5.91 15.00 -16.54
N ALA A 376 4.78 15.36 -17.15
CA ALA A 376 4.17 16.68 -17.04
C ALA A 376 3.91 17.09 -15.58
N ARG A 377 4.02 18.39 -15.30
CA ARG A 377 4.00 18.95 -13.95
C ARG A 377 2.97 20.06 -13.84
N ASN A 378 2.00 19.90 -12.93
CA ASN A 378 0.96 20.92 -12.70
C ASN A 378 1.49 22.15 -11.95
N LYS A 379 0.64 23.11 -11.57
CA LYS A 379 1.06 24.34 -10.87
C LYS A 379 1.64 24.07 -9.48
N ARG A 380 1.27 22.96 -8.84
CA ARG A 380 1.90 22.44 -7.61
C ARG A 380 3.19 21.65 -7.90
N ARG A 381 3.70 21.72 -9.13
CA ARG A 381 4.90 21.03 -9.60
C ARG A 381 4.81 19.50 -9.53
N GLN A 382 3.62 18.93 -9.28
CA GLN A 382 3.39 17.48 -9.13
C GLN A 382 3.21 16.79 -10.48
N THR A 383 3.73 15.57 -10.60
CA THR A 383 3.48 14.68 -11.74
C THR A 383 2.32 13.72 -11.47
N ALA A 384 1.81 13.04 -12.50
CA ALA A 384 0.84 11.95 -12.35
C ALA A 384 1.29 10.89 -11.32
N LEU A 385 2.59 10.58 -11.26
CA LEU A 385 3.16 9.64 -10.29
C LEU A 385 3.03 10.12 -8.84
N HIS A 386 3.19 11.42 -8.56
CA HIS A 386 2.92 11.97 -7.22
C HIS A 386 1.44 11.80 -6.84
N ILE A 387 0.52 12.00 -7.80
CA ILE A 387 -0.92 11.85 -7.56
C ILE A 387 -1.26 10.39 -7.27
N GLY A 388 -0.78 9.45 -8.10
CA GLY A 388 -0.96 8.02 -7.89
C GLY A 388 -0.44 7.54 -6.53
N VAL A 389 0.77 7.94 -6.15
CA VAL A 389 1.36 7.62 -4.82
C VAL A 389 0.60 8.30 -3.68
N ASN A 390 0.14 9.56 -3.85
CA ASN A 390 -0.69 10.26 -2.87
C ASN A 390 -2.08 9.66 -2.72
N ARG A 391 -2.63 9.03 -3.76
CA ARG A 391 -3.94 8.35 -3.72
C ARG A 391 -3.84 6.90 -3.26
N GLY A 392 -2.75 6.21 -3.57
CA GLY A 392 -2.50 4.80 -3.23
C GLY A 392 -2.91 3.83 -4.33
N HIS A 393 -2.89 4.31 -5.57
CA HIS A 393 -3.38 3.62 -6.75
C HIS A 393 -2.26 2.75 -7.31
N VAL A 394 -2.24 1.49 -6.90
CA VAL A 394 -1.14 0.54 -7.15
C VAL A 394 -0.89 0.39 -8.65
N TRP A 395 -1.96 0.16 -9.40
CA TRP A 395 -1.85 -0.13 -10.83
C TRP A 395 -1.41 1.10 -11.61
N VAL A 396 -1.94 2.28 -11.27
CA VAL A 396 -1.47 3.55 -11.85
C VAL A 396 0.02 3.77 -11.60
N VAL A 397 0.49 3.54 -10.36
CA VAL A 397 1.91 3.72 -10.03
C VAL A 397 2.79 2.71 -10.76
N GLN A 398 2.40 1.44 -10.80
CA GLN A 398 3.13 0.41 -11.55
C GLN A 398 3.21 0.75 -13.04
N THR A 399 2.07 1.01 -13.69
CA THR A 399 2.01 1.33 -15.13
C THR A 399 2.79 2.60 -15.48
N LEU A 400 2.74 3.67 -14.67
CA LEU A 400 3.58 4.85 -14.89
C LEU A 400 5.08 4.50 -14.86
N LEU A 401 5.51 3.66 -13.93
CA LEU A 401 6.91 3.25 -13.81
C LEU A 401 7.34 2.30 -14.94
N GLU A 402 6.48 1.36 -15.35
CA GLU A 402 6.69 0.47 -16.50
C GLU A 402 6.79 1.22 -17.82
N LEU A 403 6.04 2.32 -17.96
CA LEU A 403 6.12 3.26 -19.10
C LEU A 403 7.33 4.20 -19.04
N GLY A 404 8.20 4.08 -18.03
CA GLY A 404 9.46 4.81 -17.94
C GLY A 404 9.35 6.23 -17.36
N CYS A 405 8.31 6.54 -16.59
CA CYS A 405 8.20 7.83 -15.90
C CYS A 405 9.38 8.06 -14.94
N HIS A 406 9.84 9.31 -14.82
CA HIS A 406 10.92 9.68 -13.91
C HIS A 406 10.46 9.66 -12.45
N ALA A 407 10.84 8.60 -11.72
CA ALA A 407 10.45 8.33 -10.34
C ALA A 407 11.00 9.32 -9.27
N SER A 408 11.80 10.31 -9.68
CA SER A 408 12.52 11.23 -8.77
C SER A 408 12.35 12.70 -9.11
N LEU A 409 11.41 13.05 -10.00
CA LEU A 409 10.99 14.44 -10.14
C LEU A 409 10.42 14.92 -8.80
N GLN A 410 10.87 16.06 -8.30
CA GLN A 410 10.37 16.68 -7.07
C GLN A 410 9.06 17.45 -7.30
N ASP A 411 8.30 17.84 -6.28
CA ASP A 411 7.12 18.71 -6.38
C ASP A 411 7.42 20.20 -6.06
N ALA A 412 6.43 20.98 -5.58
CA ALA A 412 6.64 22.36 -5.12
C ALA A 412 7.43 22.46 -3.81
N GLU A 413 7.25 21.51 -2.88
CA GLU A 413 7.94 21.42 -1.59
C GLU A 413 9.32 20.75 -1.71
N GLY A 414 9.67 20.29 -2.92
CA GLY A 414 10.89 19.55 -3.20
C GLY A 414 10.75 18.04 -2.92
N ASP A 415 9.57 17.58 -2.50
CA ASP A 415 9.34 16.17 -2.19
C ASP A 415 9.27 15.35 -3.48
N THR A 416 9.95 14.21 -3.52
CA THR A 416 9.81 13.21 -4.61
C THR A 416 8.68 12.23 -4.31
N PRO A 417 8.22 11.40 -5.27
CA PRO A 417 7.25 10.34 -4.99
C PRO A 417 7.66 9.39 -3.84
N LEU A 418 8.97 9.19 -3.59
CA LEU A 418 9.44 8.45 -2.42
C LEU A 418 9.12 9.17 -1.09
N HIS A 419 9.25 10.50 -1.05
CA HIS A 419 8.88 11.30 0.12
C HIS A 419 7.37 11.21 0.38
N ASP A 420 6.56 11.30 -0.67
CA ASP A 420 5.11 11.09 -0.62
C ASP A 420 4.75 9.68 -0.08
N ALA A 421 5.40 8.61 -0.57
CA ALA A 421 5.16 7.25 -0.10
C ALA A 421 5.44 7.11 1.41
N ILE A 422 6.55 7.68 1.89
CA ILE A 422 6.91 7.72 3.33
C ILE A 422 5.90 8.54 4.13
N LEU A 423 5.50 9.71 3.60
CA LEU A 423 4.54 10.63 4.21
C LEU A 423 3.16 9.97 4.41
N LYS A 424 2.72 9.18 3.43
CA LYS A 424 1.45 8.44 3.44
C LYS A 424 1.52 7.04 4.07
N LYS A 425 2.72 6.58 4.47
CA LYS A 425 2.99 5.23 4.99
C LYS A 425 2.56 4.12 4.01
N ARG A 426 3.07 4.19 2.77
CA ARG A 426 2.79 3.25 1.68
C ARG A 426 4.04 2.50 1.26
N ASP A 427 4.31 1.40 1.96
CA ASP A 427 5.54 0.63 1.81
C ASP A 427 5.56 -0.21 0.51
N ASP A 428 4.38 -0.49 -0.04
CA ASP A 428 4.16 -1.04 -1.38
C ASP A 428 4.63 -0.06 -2.47
N MET A 429 4.11 1.18 -2.45
CA MET A 429 4.53 2.25 -3.37
C MET A 429 6.03 2.53 -3.25
N LEU A 430 6.55 2.55 -2.02
CA LEU A 430 7.96 2.72 -1.73
C LEU A 430 8.80 1.62 -2.41
N THR A 431 8.34 0.37 -2.36
CA THR A 431 9.01 -0.75 -3.02
C THR A 431 9.00 -0.61 -4.54
N PHE A 432 7.86 -0.28 -5.15
CA PHE A 432 7.77 -0.09 -6.62
C PHE A 432 8.67 1.06 -7.11
N LEU A 433 8.69 2.19 -6.40
CA LEU A 433 9.55 3.33 -6.73
C LEU A 433 11.05 2.98 -6.65
N LEU A 434 11.47 2.25 -5.61
CA LEU A 434 12.86 1.81 -5.45
C LEU A 434 13.27 0.78 -6.50
N ASP A 435 12.37 -0.14 -6.86
CA ASP A 435 12.60 -1.13 -7.93
C ASP A 435 12.67 -0.46 -9.31
N ALA A 436 11.95 0.65 -9.51
CA ALA A 436 12.09 1.56 -10.66
C ALA A 436 13.26 2.57 -10.53
N HIS A 437 14.23 2.28 -9.65
CA HIS A 437 15.47 3.05 -9.47
C HIS A 437 15.29 4.52 -9.05
N ALA A 438 14.24 4.84 -8.30
CA ALA A 438 14.08 6.17 -7.72
C ALA A 438 15.27 6.55 -6.82
N ASP A 439 15.83 7.73 -7.06
CA ASP A 439 16.99 8.27 -6.36
C ASP A 439 16.63 8.67 -4.91
N VAL A 440 17.30 7.99 -3.97
CA VAL A 440 17.19 8.19 -2.52
C VAL A 440 18.02 9.36 -1.99
N THR A 441 18.92 9.93 -2.80
CA THR A 441 19.80 11.06 -2.40
C THR A 441 19.14 12.42 -2.57
N VAL A 442 18.08 12.52 -3.37
CA VAL A 442 17.37 13.78 -3.64
C VAL A 442 16.78 14.34 -2.33
N THR A 443 17.10 15.60 -2.03
CA THR A 443 16.63 16.32 -0.84
C THR A 443 15.48 17.27 -1.17
N ASN A 444 14.45 17.33 -0.33
CA ASN A 444 13.38 18.33 -0.45
C ASN A 444 13.85 19.75 -0.06
N ASN A 445 12.96 20.76 -0.15
CA ASN A 445 13.30 22.17 0.11
C ASN A 445 13.79 22.43 1.55
N ASN A 446 13.57 21.47 2.47
CA ASN A 446 14.03 21.53 3.87
C ASN A 446 15.35 20.74 4.09
N GLY A 447 16.00 20.27 3.02
CA GLY A 447 17.24 19.49 3.05
C GLY A 447 17.06 18.01 3.40
N PHE A 448 15.83 17.51 3.56
CA PHE A 448 15.61 16.10 3.94
C PHE A 448 15.67 15.21 2.70
N ASN A 449 16.60 14.24 2.69
CA ASN A 449 16.48 13.05 1.82
C ASN A 449 15.49 12.04 2.42
N VAL A 450 15.26 10.93 1.72
CA VAL A 450 14.24 9.94 2.12
C VAL A 450 14.53 9.25 3.47
N LEU A 451 15.81 9.02 3.82
CA LEU A 451 16.18 8.45 5.13
C LEU A 451 15.96 9.48 6.25
N HIS A 452 16.31 10.74 6.01
CA HIS A 452 16.02 11.84 6.93
C HIS A 452 14.50 11.98 7.14
N HIS A 453 13.71 11.90 6.07
CA HIS A 453 12.26 12.02 6.16
C HIS A 453 11.63 10.81 6.87
N ALA A 454 12.04 9.57 6.58
CA ALA A 454 11.60 8.38 7.30
C ALA A 454 11.94 8.44 8.80
N SER A 455 13.11 9.00 9.13
CA SER A 455 13.55 9.24 10.51
C SER A 455 12.73 10.31 11.21
N LEU A 456 12.49 11.46 10.58
CA LEU A 456 11.64 12.53 11.14
C LEU A 456 10.23 12.01 11.45
N ARG A 457 9.66 11.23 10.53
CA ARG A 457 8.28 10.72 10.60
C ARG A 457 8.10 9.50 11.51
N GLY A 458 9.18 8.88 11.98
CA GLY A 458 9.12 7.65 12.77
C GLY A 458 8.44 6.52 12.01
N ASN A 459 8.93 6.18 10.81
CA ASN A 459 8.41 5.05 10.02
C ASN A 459 9.46 3.92 9.93
N PRO A 460 9.42 2.92 10.84
CA PRO A 460 10.34 1.77 10.83
C PRO A 460 10.17 0.87 9.61
N SER A 461 8.94 0.75 9.07
CA SER A 461 8.67 -0.09 7.91
C SER A 461 9.34 0.47 6.67
N ALA A 462 9.09 1.75 6.36
CA ALA A 462 9.78 2.45 5.28
C ALA A 462 11.30 2.48 5.47
N MET A 463 11.80 2.71 6.69
CA MET A 463 13.23 2.64 6.98
C MET A 463 13.82 1.26 6.65
N ARG A 464 13.14 0.17 7.04
CA ARG A 464 13.59 -1.20 6.74
C ARG A 464 13.62 -1.48 5.24
N VAL A 465 12.59 -1.06 4.50
CA VAL A 465 12.55 -1.20 3.02
C VAL A 465 13.68 -0.40 2.36
N LEU A 466 13.87 0.86 2.77
CA LEU A 466 14.95 1.72 2.28
C LEU A 466 16.32 1.08 2.51
N LEU A 467 16.66 0.74 3.76
CA LEU A 467 17.96 0.15 4.11
C LEU A 467 18.23 -1.16 3.35
N ASN A 468 17.22 -2.02 3.19
CA ASN A 468 17.35 -3.28 2.44
C ASN A 468 17.53 -3.07 0.92
N LYS A 469 17.15 -1.91 0.37
CA LYS A 469 17.24 -1.56 -1.05
C LYS A 469 18.37 -0.55 -1.35
N LEU A 470 19.08 -0.04 -0.35
CA LEU A 470 20.21 0.88 -0.54
C LEU A 470 21.35 0.20 -1.33
N THR A 471 21.62 0.73 -2.52
CA THR A 471 22.82 0.36 -3.31
C THR A 471 24.10 1.05 -2.82
N ARG A 472 23.96 2.04 -1.92
CA ARG A 472 25.04 2.90 -1.39
C ARG A 472 24.89 3.02 0.14
N PRO A 473 25.49 2.13 0.93
CA PRO A 473 25.28 2.09 2.38
C PRO A 473 25.66 3.39 3.12
N TRP A 474 26.63 4.14 2.61
CA TRP A 474 27.10 5.39 3.23
C TRP A 474 26.07 6.54 3.23
N ILE A 475 24.96 6.43 2.49
CA ILE A 475 23.87 7.42 2.51
C ILE A 475 23.21 7.54 3.90
N VAL A 476 23.31 6.48 4.72
CA VAL A 476 22.85 6.46 6.12
C VAL A 476 23.48 7.58 6.97
N ASP A 477 24.73 7.94 6.64
CA ASP A 477 25.56 8.92 7.35
C ASP A 477 25.60 10.29 6.64
N GLU A 478 24.90 10.47 5.52
CA GLU A 478 24.78 11.78 4.88
C GLU A 478 24.10 12.77 5.82
N LYS A 479 24.61 14.01 5.81
CA LYS A 479 24.07 15.13 6.60
C LYS A 479 23.19 16.00 5.71
N LYS A 480 22.06 16.48 6.24
CA LYS A 480 21.39 17.65 5.67
C LYS A 480 22.11 18.96 6.01
N ASP A 481 21.59 20.08 5.52
CA ASP A 481 22.26 21.40 5.55
C ASP A 481 22.68 21.90 6.96
N ASP A 482 21.95 21.53 8.01
CA ASP A 482 22.27 21.84 9.42
C ASP A 482 23.15 20.76 10.11
N GLY A 483 23.73 19.85 9.33
CA GLY A 483 24.63 18.81 9.80
C GLY A 483 23.95 17.58 10.43
N TYR A 484 22.62 17.55 10.56
CA TYR A 484 21.92 16.38 11.10
C TYR A 484 21.93 15.22 10.10
N THR A 485 22.21 14.01 10.60
CA THR A 485 21.99 12.74 9.86
C THR A 485 20.61 12.14 10.20
N ALA A 486 20.22 11.08 9.49
CA ALA A 486 19.02 10.29 9.79
C ALA A 486 18.97 9.84 11.28
N LEU A 487 20.11 9.42 11.84
CA LEU A 487 20.20 8.98 13.23
C LEU A 487 20.00 10.13 14.24
N HIS A 488 20.46 11.34 13.94
CA HIS A 488 20.18 12.52 14.78
C HIS A 488 18.67 12.81 14.86
N LEU A 489 17.96 12.70 13.73
CA LEU A 489 16.52 12.96 13.67
C LEU A 489 15.72 11.88 14.42
N ALA A 490 16.10 10.61 14.27
CA ALA A 490 15.48 9.51 15.03
C ALA A 490 15.72 9.66 16.54
N ALA A 491 16.95 10.04 16.93
CA ALA A 491 17.32 10.30 18.31
C ALA A 491 16.54 11.47 18.92
N LEU A 492 16.49 12.63 18.25
CA LEU A 492 15.80 13.84 18.73
C LEU A 492 14.29 13.60 18.98
N ASN A 493 13.64 12.82 18.12
CA ASN A 493 12.19 12.62 18.11
C ASN A 493 11.71 11.34 18.82
N ASN A 494 12.59 10.63 19.55
CA ASN A 494 12.30 9.37 20.27
C ASN A 494 11.87 8.17 19.40
N HIS A 495 12.32 8.10 18.15
CA HIS A 495 11.95 7.02 17.23
C HIS A 495 12.86 5.80 17.40
N LEU A 496 12.74 5.11 18.54
CA LEU A 496 13.62 4.01 18.98
C LEU A 496 13.81 2.93 17.91
N GLU A 497 12.73 2.41 17.31
CA GLU A 497 12.81 1.36 16.29
C GLU A 497 13.54 1.83 15.01
N VAL A 498 13.40 3.11 14.64
CA VAL A 498 14.12 3.69 13.50
C VAL A 498 15.60 3.86 13.84
N ALA A 499 15.92 4.32 15.04
CA ALA A 499 17.30 4.38 15.53
C ALA A 499 17.94 2.98 15.57
N GLU A 500 17.22 1.95 16.04
CA GLU A 500 17.72 0.58 16.06
C GLU A 500 17.97 0.02 14.65
N LEU A 501 17.08 0.29 13.68
CA LEU A 501 17.31 -0.07 12.28
C LEU A 501 18.52 0.65 11.68
N LEU A 502 18.66 1.96 11.89
CA LEU A 502 19.79 2.74 11.39
C LEU A 502 21.12 2.23 11.95
N VAL A 503 21.18 1.91 13.25
CA VAL A 503 22.40 1.43 13.91
C VAL A 503 22.73 -0.02 13.54
N LYS A 504 21.77 -0.94 13.62
CA LYS A 504 22.03 -2.39 13.47
C LYS A 504 21.99 -2.90 12.03
N VAL A 505 21.19 -2.27 11.17
CA VAL A 505 21.01 -2.66 9.76
C VAL A 505 21.67 -1.65 8.82
N GLY A 506 21.54 -0.35 9.12
CA GLY A 506 22.19 0.72 8.35
C GLY A 506 23.66 0.92 8.69
N HIS A 507 24.16 0.34 9.79
CA HIS A 507 25.52 0.53 10.32
C HIS A 507 25.92 2.01 10.50
N ALA A 508 24.94 2.85 10.88
CA ALA A 508 25.11 4.29 11.07
C ALA A 508 26.25 4.63 12.04
N ASN A 509 27.06 5.62 11.68
CA ASN A 509 28.11 6.14 12.55
C ASN A 509 27.50 6.98 13.69
N LEU A 510 27.65 6.46 14.91
CA LEU A 510 27.06 6.99 16.14
C LEU A 510 27.70 8.32 16.59
N ASP A 511 28.88 8.63 16.08
CA ASP A 511 29.78 9.68 16.56
C ASP A 511 29.82 10.89 15.62
N ILE A 512 29.02 10.88 14.55
CA ILE A 512 28.86 12.04 13.67
C ILE A 512 28.27 13.22 14.44
N GLN A 513 28.85 14.40 14.25
CA GLN A 513 28.42 15.65 14.86
C GLN A 513 27.70 16.58 13.87
N ASN A 514 26.63 17.26 14.31
CA ASN A 514 25.93 18.31 13.56
C ASN A 514 26.67 19.67 13.58
N VAL A 515 26.07 20.76 13.07
CA VAL A 515 26.71 22.10 13.08
C VAL A 515 26.93 22.68 14.49
N ASN A 516 26.17 22.23 15.50
CA ASN A 516 26.39 22.55 16.91
C ASN A 516 27.38 21.59 17.58
N GLN A 517 28.10 20.77 16.81
CA GLN A 517 28.97 19.69 17.28
C GLN A 517 28.25 18.61 18.13
N GLN A 518 26.92 18.60 18.17
CA GLN A 518 26.16 17.60 18.93
C GLN A 518 26.10 16.28 18.15
N THR A 519 26.29 15.16 18.83
CA THR A 519 26.05 13.80 18.30
C THR A 519 24.59 13.37 18.54
N PRO A 520 24.09 12.26 17.94
CA PRO A 520 22.78 11.71 18.28
C PRO A 520 22.61 11.41 19.77
N LEU A 521 23.70 11.06 20.48
CA LEU A 521 23.67 10.81 21.92
C LEU A 521 23.40 12.10 22.71
N HIS A 522 23.95 13.25 22.32
CA HIS A 522 23.67 14.54 22.96
C HIS A 522 22.16 14.84 22.87
N LEU A 523 21.57 14.73 21.68
CA LEU A 523 20.15 15.01 21.44
C LEU A 523 19.22 14.05 22.19
N ALA A 524 19.59 12.77 22.28
CA ALA A 524 18.84 11.78 23.06
C ALA A 524 18.89 12.09 24.57
N VAL A 525 20.00 12.62 25.08
CA VAL A 525 20.15 13.00 26.49
C VAL A 525 19.44 14.32 26.81
N GLU A 526 19.60 15.37 26.00
CA GLU A 526 18.86 16.64 26.09
C GLU A 526 17.36 16.39 26.23
N ARG A 527 16.82 15.50 25.39
CA ARG A 527 15.39 15.14 25.38
C ARG A 527 14.99 14.00 26.32
N GLN A 528 15.94 13.48 27.12
CA GLN A 528 15.72 12.45 28.14
C GLN A 528 15.17 11.11 27.59
N HIS A 529 15.49 10.78 26.33
CA HIS A 529 15.04 9.57 25.63
C HIS A 529 15.83 8.33 26.07
N THR A 530 15.57 7.90 27.31
CA THR A 530 16.33 6.86 28.04
C THR A 530 16.64 5.60 27.23
N GLN A 531 15.72 5.12 26.39
CA GLN A 531 15.92 3.90 25.60
C GLN A 531 16.87 4.12 24.42
N ILE A 532 16.83 5.29 23.78
CA ILE A 532 17.79 5.63 22.71
C ILE A 532 19.18 5.87 23.30
N VAL A 533 19.29 6.52 24.46
CA VAL A 533 20.55 6.64 25.20
C VAL A 533 21.13 5.25 25.50
N ARG A 534 20.30 4.31 25.98
CA ARG A 534 20.73 2.91 26.23
C ARG A 534 21.15 2.18 24.96
N LEU A 535 20.43 2.36 23.84
CA LEU A 535 20.80 1.80 22.55
C LEU A 535 22.17 2.33 22.10
N LEU A 536 22.32 3.64 21.94
CA LEU A 536 23.53 4.27 21.43
C LEU A 536 24.78 3.90 22.25
N VAL A 537 24.69 3.93 23.59
CA VAL A 537 25.82 3.57 24.47
C VAL A 537 26.17 2.08 24.37
N ARG A 538 25.18 1.18 24.27
CA ARG A 538 25.42 -0.27 24.12
C ARG A 538 26.08 -0.64 22.79
N GLU A 539 25.68 0.03 21.71
CA GLU A 539 26.28 -0.11 20.38
C GLU A 539 27.61 0.68 20.25
N GLY A 540 28.01 1.37 21.32
CA GLY A 540 29.35 1.93 21.52
C GLY A 540 29.56 3.36 21.05
N ALA A 541 28.52 4.20 21.05
CA ALA A 541 28.66 5.64 20.87
C ALA A 541 29.62 6.25 21.89
N CYS A 542 30.40 7.23 21.48
CA CYS A 542 31.33 7.92 22.36
C CYS A 542 30.59 8.85 23.33
N VAL A 543 30.67 8.51 24.62
CA VAL A 543 30.05 9.27 25.73
C VAL A 543 30.81 10.54 26.12
N ASN A 544 31.98 10.79 25.53
CA ASN A 544 32.91 11.88 25.90
C ASN A 544 33.18 12.88 24.77
N LEU A 545 32.54 12.74 23.59
CA LEU A 545 32.53 13.82 22.60
C LEU A 545 31.82 15.04 23.19
N THR A 546 32.29 16.22 22.81
CA THR A 546 31.79 17.52 23.27
C THR A 546 31.02 18.22 22.16
N ASP A 547 30.00 18.99 22.55
CA ASP A 547 29.32 19.90 21.65
C ASP A 547 30.08 21.24 21.48
N LYS A 548 29.44 22.19 20.78
CA LYS A 548 30.01 23.51 20.49
C LYS A 548 30.31 24.33 21.75
N ASP A 549 29.71 24.03 22.89
CA ASP A 549 29.87 24.75 24.15
C ASP A 549 30.86 23.99 25.08
N GLY A 550 31.38 22.85 24.60
CA GLY A 550 32.30 21.97 25.32
C GLY A 550 31.59 20.99 26.25
N ASP A 551 30.25 20.95 26.24
CA ASP A 551 29.47 20.06 27.08
C ASP A 551 29.50 18.65 26.49
N THR A 552 29.78 17.65 27.33
CA THR A 552 29.55 16.22 26.99
C THR A 552 28.09 15.84 27.26
N PRO A 553 27.60 14.69 26.79
CA PRO A 553 26.28 14.18 27.17
C PRO A 553 26.07 14.09 28.70
N LEU A 554 27.14 13.91 29.49
CA LEU A 554 27.02 13.92 30.96
C LEU A 554 26.82 15.33 31.54
N HIS A 555 27.43 16.36 30.95
CA HIS A 555 27.15 17.75 31.32
C HIS A 555 25.65 18.06 31.10
N GLU A 556 25.12 17.71 29.93
CA GLU A 556 23.72 17.94 29.58
C GLU A 556 22.74 17.18 30.50
N ALA A 557 23.04 15.92 30.82
CA ALA A 557 22.23 15.13 31.76
C ALA A 557 22.11 15.79 33.14
N LEU A 558 23.21 16.37 33.66
CA LEU A 558 23.26 17.01 34.96
C LEU A 558 22.70 18.45 34.93
N ARG A 559 22.94 19.18 33.85
CA ARG A 559 22.31 20.49 33.56
C ARG A 559 20.79 20.38 33.59
N HIS A 560 20.22 19.42 32.85
CA HIS A 560 18.77 19.13 32.90
C HIS A 560 18.28 18.70 34.28
N HIS A 561 19.06 17.87 35.00
CA HIS A 561 18.70 17.45 36.35
C HIS A 561 18.55 18.64 37.30
N THR A 562 19.55 19.53 37.31
CA THR A 562 19.58 20.73 38.15
C THR A 562 18.47 21.71 37.80
N LEU A 563 18.24 21.98 36.50
CA LEU A 563 17.13 22.84 36.05
C LEU A 563 15.76 22.29 36.44
N TRP A 564 15.57 20.96 36.37
CA TRP A 564 14.33 20.31 36.83
C TRP A 564 14.13 20.42 38.34
N GLN A 565 15.20 20.24 39.14
CA GLN A 565 15.13 20.43 40.60
C GLN A 565 14.73 21.88 40.95
N LEU A 566 15.36 22.88 40.31
CA LEU A 566 15.09 24.30 40.58
C LEU A 566 13.64 24.69 40.29
N ARG A 567 13.09 24.28 39.13
CA ARG A 567 11.67 24.51 38.79
C ARG A 567 10.74 23.86 39.82
N THR A 568 11.01 22.61 40.19
CA THR A 568 10.23 21.86 41.19
C THR A 568 10.26 22.50 42.58
N LEU A 569 11.30 23.27 42.91
CA LEU A 569 11.39 24.03 44.17
C LEU A 569 10.63 25.37 44.09
N GLN A 570 10.68 26.06 42.94
CA GLN A 570 9.91 27.29 42.69
C GLN A 570 8.40 27.01 42.71
N ASP A 571 7.93 25.98 42.00
CA ASP A 571 6.52 25.55 41.99
C ASP A 571 6.00 25.25 43.41
N LYS A 572 6.86 24.75 44.31
CA LYS A 572 6.50 24.48 45.71
C LYS A 572 6.46 25.72 46.60
N GLN A 573 7.18 26.79 46.25
CA GLN A 573 7.13 28.06 46.99
C GLN A 573 5.82 28.81 46.66
N ASP A 574 5.42 28.86 45.39
CA ASP A 574 4.16 29.50 44.96
C ASP A 574 2.89 28.79 45.48
N VAL A 575 2.95 27.48 45.72
CA VAL A 575 1.84 26.71 46.33
C VAL A 575 1.51 27.15 47.78
N THR A 576 2.34 27.99 48.40
CA THR A 576 2.03 28.63 49.70
C THR A 576 1.03 29.79 49.58
N VAL A 577 0.74 30.27 48.36
CA VAL A 577 -0.22 31.37 48.09
C VAL A 577 -1.47 30.87 47.35
N GLY A 578 -1.39 29.75 46.62
CA GLY A 578 -2.46 29.25 45.74
C GLY A 578 -3.07 27.89 46.13
N LYS A 579 -3.95 27.86 47.15
CA LYS A 579 -4.75 26.66 47.49
C LYS A 579 -6.24 26.95 47.70
N VAL A 580 -7.02 27.13 46.62
CA VAL A 580 -8.34 26.49 46.44
C VAL A 580 -8.66 26.35 44.93
N LEU A 581 -9.32 25.25 44.57
CA LEU A 581 -10.10 24.94 43.34
C LEU A 581 -9.44 24.33 42.08
N MET A 582 -10.04 23.19 41.73
CA MET A 582 -10.05 22.43 40.47
C MET A 582 -8.75 21.82 39.94
N GLY A 583 -8.59 20.52 40.20
CA GLY A 583 -7.66 19.68 39.47
C GLY A 583 -8.24 19.18 38.15
N ILE A 584 -7.43 19.29 37.08
CA ILE A 584 -7.35 18.43 35.89
C ILE A 584 -5.99 18.79 35.26
N GLY A 585 -5.16 17.79 34.89
CA GLY A 585 -3.96 17.99 34.07
C GLY A 585 -2.68 17.32 34.59
N GLY A 586 -2.06 16.50 33.74
CA GLY A 586 -0.68 16.01 33.93
C GLY A 586 -0.54 14.67 34.65
N GLN A 587 -0.70 13.56 33.91
CA GLN A 587 -0.09 12.28 34.33
C GLN A 587 1.44 12.44 34.32
N GLY A 588 2.12 11.86 35.32
CA GLY A 588 3.54 12.12 35.54
C GLY A 588 4.45 11.44 34.52
N ALA A 589 5.36 12.21 33.93
CA ALA A 589 6.59 11.72 33.32
C ALA A 589 7.74 11.71 34.34
N ASP A 590 8.68 10.79 34.16
CA ASP A 590 9.70 10.35 35.12
C ASP A 590 10.41 11.44 35.96
N ARG A 591 10.25 11.37 37.28
CA ARG A 591 10.99 12.19 38.27
C ARG A 591 12.45 11.73 38.48
N HIS A 592 12.95 10.82 37.63
CA HIS A 592 14.22 10.11 37.81
C HIS A 592 15.03 9.91 36.49
N SER A 593 14.53 10.35 35.34
CA SER A 593 15.17 10.09 34.03
C SER A 593 16.59 10.68 33.93
N SER A 594 16.76 11.98 34.19
CA SER A 594 18.06 12.66 34.07
C SER A 594 19.14 12.12 35.00
N ALA A 595 18.83 11.88 36.27
CA ALA A 595 19.77 11.28 37.22
C ALA A 595 20.15 9.85 36.83
N SER A 596 19.19 9.04 36.34
CA SER A 596 19.48 7.67 35.90
C SER A 596 20.25 7.62 34.58
N ILE A 597 20.05 8.59 33.68
CA ILE A 597 20.88 8.79 32.48
C ILE A 597 22.30 9.18 32.88
N ALA A 598 22.49 10.15 33.79
CA ALA A 598 23.81 10.55 34.25
C ALA A 598 24.57 9.39 34.92
N GLN A 599 23.91 8.62 35.79
CA GLN A 599 24.47 7.40 36.40
C GLN A 599 24.82 6.33 35.35
N PHE A 600 23.97 6.15 34.34
CA PHE A 600 24.22 5.20 33.27
C PHE A 600 25.40 5.62 32.37
N LEU A 601 25.53 6.91 32.05
CA LEU A 601 26.69 7.45 31.32
C LEU A 601 27.98 7.29 32.12
N ALA A 602 27.98 7.64 33.42
CA ALA A 602 29.14 7.46 34.29
C ALA A 602 29.56 5.98 34.41
N ALA A 603 28.60 5.06 34.54
CA ALA A 603 28.85 3.61 34.56
C ALA A 603 29.42 3.06 33.23
N ASN A 604 29.27 3.80 32.12
CA ASN A 604 29.78 3.43 30.80
C ASN A 604 30.93 4.36 30.35
N GLY A 605 31.71 4.92 31.28
CA GLY A 605 32.97 5.60 30.99
C GLY A 605 32.89 7.10 30.67
N ALA A 606 31.77 7.76 30.97
CA ALA A 606 31.72 9.23 30.89
C ALA A 606 32.69 9.86 31.92
N ASP A 607 33.58 10.75 31.45
CA ASP A 607 34.58 11.40 32.30
C ASP A 607 33.94 12.48 33.18
N LEU A 608 34.16 12.37 34.48
CA LEU A 608 33.67 13.30 35.50
C LEU A 608 34.53 14.57 35.62
N ASN A 609 35.66 14.64 34.91
CA ASN A 609 36.66 15.71 35.05
C ASN A 609 36.85 16.53 33.77
N LEU A 610 36.32 16.08 32.62
CA LEU A 610 36.39 16.81 31.37
C LEU A 610 35.66 18.15 31.53
N LYS A 611 36.34 19.25 31.20
CA LYS A 611 35.80 20.60 31.36
C LYS A 611 35.22 21.16 30.07
N ASN A 612 34.04 21.77 30.18
CA ASN A 612 33.45 22.55 29.10
C ASN A 612 34.16 23.91 28.91
N LYS A 613 33.67 24.76 27.99
CA LYS A 613 34.29 26.06 27.71
C LYS A 613 34.21 27.06 28.87
N ASP A 614 33.25 26.90 29.76
CA ASP A 614 33.12 27.68 31.01
C ASP A 614 34.05 27.16 32.13
N LEU A 615 34.91 26.17 31.83
CA LEU A 615 35.84 25.50 32.75
C LEU A 615 35.16 24.67 33.86
N HIS A 616 33.86 24.42 33.72
CA HIS A 616 33.07 23.53 34.58
C HIS A 616 33.22 22.08 34.13
N ASN A 617 33.38 21.18 35.09
CA ASN A 617 33.23 19.74 34.87
C ASN A 617 31.76 19.32 35.14
N PRO A 618 31.32 18.09 34.79
CA PRO A 618 29.93 17.67 34.98
C PRO A 618 29.46 17.73 36.43
N LEU A 619 30.34 17.45 37.41
CA LEU A 619 29.98 17.48 38.83
C LEU A 619 29.76 18.91 39.34
N ASP A 620 30.44 19.92 38.78
CA ASP A 620 30.20 21.34 39.11
C ASP A 620 28.76 21.77 38.77
N LEU A 621 28.13 21.11 37.80
CA LEU A 621 26.74 21.35 37.38
C LEU A 621 25.71 20.61 38.26
N CYS A 622 26.14 19.78 39.22
CA CYS A 622 25.29 18.93 40.04
C CYS A 622 25.30 19.34 41.53
N PRO A 623 24.26 20.02 42.05
CA PRO A 623 24.22 20.46 43.45
C PRO A 623 23.86 19.34 44.44
N ASP A 624 23.46 18.15 43.98
CA ASP A 624 23.10 17.02 44.85
C ASP A 624 24.34 16.19 45.25
N PRO A 625 24.78 16.21 46.53
CA PRO A 625 25.95 15.48 46.97
C PRO A 625 25.78 13.95 46.95
N ASN A 626 24.55 13.45 46.99
CA ASN A 626 24.26 12.02 46.91
C ASN A 626 24.37 11.52 45.48
N LEU A 627 23.86 12.30 44.51
CA LEU A 627 24.04 12.00 43.09
C LEU A 627 25.53 12.06 42.73
N CYS A 628 26.27 13.09 43.14
CA CYS A 628 27.72 13.17 42.92
C CYS A 628 28.47 11.92 43.42
N LYS A 629 28.17 11.47 44.65
CA LYS A 629 28.75 10.22 45.20
C LYS A 629 28.37 8.99 44.39
N ALA A 630 27.13 8.91 43.91
CA ALA A 630 26.66 7.81 43.06
C ALA A 630 27.36 7.80 41.70
N LEU A 631 27.62 8.96 41.09
CA LEU A 631 28.35 9.09 39.83
C LEU A 631 29.81 8.65 39.97
N VAL A 632 30.52 9.15 41.00
CA VAL A 632 31.91 8.75 41.30
C VAL A 632 32.01 7.25 41.56
N LYS A 633 31.04 6.68 42.29
CA LYS A 633 30.96 5.23 42.51
C LYS A 633 30.73 4.48 41.18
N ALA A 634 29.78 4.92 40.36
CA ALA A 634 29.46 4.29 39.09
C ALA A 634 30.65 4.33 38.11
N SER A 635 31.40 5.42 38.03
CA SER A 635 32.61 5.51 37.21
C SER A 635 33.72 4.58 37.69
N ALA A 636 33.89 4.44 39.01
CA ALA A 636 34.86 3.52 39.61
C ALA A 636 34.51 2.03 39.43
N GLU A 637 33.23 1.70 39.25
CA GLU A 637 32.73 0.34 39.00
C GLU A 637 32.70 -0.03 37.50
N SER A 638 33.15 0.85 36.60
CA SER A 638 33.14 0.61 35.14
C SER A 638 34.18 -0.42 34.68
N TYR A 639 33.82 -1.71 34.76
CA TYR A 639 34.68 -2.83 34.36
C TYR A 639 34.33 -3.37 32.95
N VAL A 640 34.71 -2.65 31.89
CA VAL A 640 34.63 -3.18 30.51
C VAL A 640 35.83 -2.74 29.66
N PRO A 641 36.86 -3.61 29.45
CA PRO A 641 38.05 -3.25 28.67
C PRO A 641 37.78 -2.79 27.24
N TYR A 642 36.73 -3.30 26.59
CA TYR A 642 36.41 -2.99 25.19
C TYR A 642 36.01 -1.52 24.96
N PHE A 643 35.14 -0.96 25.80
CA PHE A 643 34.71 0.45 25.67
C PHE A 643 35.80 1.44 26.07
N TYR A 644 36.70 1.05 26.99
CA TYR A 644 37.79 1.89 27.48
C TYR A 644 38.78 2.33 26.39
N TYR A 645 39.11 1.43 25.45
CA TYR A 645 40.01 1.75 24.34
C TYR A 645 39.32 2.66 23.30
N ARG A 646 38.10 2.32 22.86
CA ARG A 646 37.34 3.12 21.89
C ARG A 646 37.13 4.57 22.36
N GLN A 647 36.82 4.76 23.64
CA GLN A 647 36.62 6.10 24.20
C GLN A 647 37.89 6.95 24.24
N ARG A 648 39.08 6.34 24.38
CA ARG A 648 40.36 7.06 24.29
C ARG A 648 40.66 7.48 22.84
N GLU A 649 40.40 6.62 21.87
CA GLU A 649 40.63 6.90 20.45
C GLU A 649 39.79 8.09 19.95
N CYS A 650 38.53 8.20 20.38
CA CYS A 650 37.66 9.33 20.02
C CYS A 650 38.19 10.68 20.52
N VAL A 651 38.86 10.72 21.68
CA VAL A 651 39.42 11.96 22.25
C VAL A 651 40.74 12.34 21.57
N SER A 652 41.56 11.36 21.17
CA SER A 652 42.78 11.63 20.40
C SER A 652 42.50 12.02 18.94
N SER A 653 41.43 11.52 18.31
CA SER A 653 41.03 11.98 16.96
C SER A 653 40.59 13.45 16.90
N ALA A 654 40.10 14.00 18.02
CA ALA A 654 39.70 15.41 18.10
C ALA A 654 40.88 16.39 18.27
N SER A 655 42.11 15.89 18.48
CA SER A 655 43.29 16.69 18.82
C SER A 655 44.47 16.59 17.83
N ALA A 656 44.29 15.90 16.70
CA ALA A 656 45.36 15.64 15.73
C ALA A 656 45.26 16.48 14.44
N LEU A 657 45.71 17.73 14.52
CA LEU A 657 46.13 18.54 13.36
C LEU A 657 47.65 18.80 13.47
N ASP A 658 48.48 17.86 13.01
CA ASP A 658 49.73 18.14 12.28
C ASP A 658 50.56 16.89 11.91
N SER A 659 50.88 16.79 10.61
CA SER A 659 52.02 16.15 9.90
C SER A 659 52.67 14.79 10.30
N PRO A 660 53.31 14.05 9.36
CA PRO A 660 53.48 12.59 9.47
C PRO A 660 54.92 12.09 9.72
N THR A 661 55.05 10.97 10.44
CA THR A 661 56.26 10.11 10.40
C THR A 661 55.94 8.61 10.42
N THR A 662 56.63 7.88 9.54
CA THR A 662 56.67 6.42 9.42
C THR A 662 57.45 5.74 10.56
N SER A 663 57.00 4.56 11.05
CA SER A 663 57.75 3.28 10.89
C SER A 663 57.21 2.08 11.71
N THR A 664 56.81 1.03 10.98
CA THR A 664 57.09 -0.43 11.18
C THR A 664 56.71 -1.22 12.45
N ASN A 665 56.00 -2.33 12.16
CA ASN A 665 56.12 -3.72 12.68
C ASN A 665 55.13 -4.28 13.74
N ASN A 666 54.26 -5.20 13.25
CA ASN A 666 53.92 -6.55 13.76
C ASN A 666 53.28 -6.69 15.17
N ASN A 667 52.38 -7.61 15.53
CA ASN A 667 51.54 -8.67 14.91
C ASN A 667 50.64 -9.20 16.07
N TYR A 668 49.46 -9.82 15.96
CA TYR A 668 48.54 -10.27 14.89
C TYR A 668 47.07 -10.05 15.38
N ASP A 669 46.04 -10.33 14.56
CA ASP A 669 44.82 -11.11 14.95
C ASP A 669 43.80 -11.23 13.77
N ASP A 670 44.07 -12.18 12.88
CA ASP A 670 43.24 -13.35 12.51
C ASP A 670 41.72 -13.31 12.16
N GLU A 671 41.08 -12.18 11.80
CA GLU A 671 39.65 -12.21 11.34
C GLU A 671 39.35 -11.64 9.93
N ALA A 672 40.35 -11.46 9.05
CA ALA A 672 40.12 -10.83 7.73
C ALA A 672 40.95 -11.38 6.56
N ASP A 673 40.88 -12.68 6.28
CA ASP A 673 41.72 -13.32 5.27
C ASP A 673 41.08 -13.47 3.85
N GLU A 674 39.79 -13.17 3.67
CA GLU A 674 39.08 -13.31 2.38
C GLU A 674 39.27 -12.12 1.41
N CYS A 675 39.55 -12.39 0.13
CA CYS A 675 39.77 -11.43 -0.95
C CYS A 675 38.66 -10.38 -1.06
N MET A 676 39.00 -9.08 -0.98
CA MET A 676 38.04 -7.96 -1.01
C MET A 676 37.37 -7.71 -2.37
N ILE A 677 37.44 -8.67 -3.30
CA ILE A 677 36.88 -8.59 -4.66
C ILE A 677 35.94 -9.77 -4.96
N CYS A 678 36.32 -10.99 -4.56
CA CYS A 678 35.50 -12.19 -4.79
C CYS A 678 34.95 -12.81 -3.50
N SER A 679 35.51 -12.52 -2.33
CA SER A 679 35.31 -13.23 -1.05
C SER A 679 35.62 -14.74 -1.06
N ASP A 680 35.66 -15.39 -2.22
CA ASP A 680 35.85 -16.85 -2.38
C ASP A 680 37.30 -17.38 -2.23
N SER A 681 38.30 -16.55 -1.91
CA SER A 681 39.71 -16.95 -1.92
C SER A 681 40.58 -16.06 -1.03
N PRO A 682 41.70 -16.54 -0.46
CA PRO A 682 42.48 -15.77 0.51
C PRO A 682 43.18 -14.55 -0.10
N ARG A 683 43.49 -13.54 0.72
CA ARG A 683 44.29 -12.33 0.37
C ARG A 683 45.78 -12.67 0.19
N ASP A 684 46.09 -13.58 -0.71
CA ASP A 684 47.43 -14.11 -0.91
C ASP A 684 48.41 -13.12 -1.60
N THR A 685 47.92 -12.05 -2.23
CA THR A 685 48.74 -11.21 -3.11
C THR A 685 49.01 -9.81 -2.56
N ILE A 686 50.29 -9.56 -2.30
CA ILE A 686 50.85 -8.28 -1.85
C ILE A 686 51.05 -7.35 -3.05
N LEU A 687 50.50 -6.13 -2.96
CA LEU A 687 50.67 -5.06 -3.93
C LEU A 687 51.83 -4.14 -3.52
N ARG A 688 52.70 -3.76 -4.46
CA ARG A 688 53.78 -2.78 -4.22
C ARG A 688 53.52 -1.45 -4.94
N PRO A 689 54.02 -0.32 -4.41
CA PRO A 689 54.93 -0.20 -3.25
C PRO A 689 54.25 -0.33 -1.88
N CYS A 690 52.93 -0.15 -1.77
CA CYS A 690 52.22 0.00 -0.50
C CYS A 690 52.24 -1.19 0.48
N GLY A 691 52.60 -2.40 0.05
CA GLY A 691 52.71 -3.59 0.89
C GLY A 691 51.38 -4.25 1.30
N HIS A 692 50.23 -3.68 0.93
CA HIS A 692 48.92 -4.22 1.29
C HIS A 692 48.56 -5.50 0.51
N ALA A 693 47.99 -6.48 1.22
CA ALA A 693 47.37 -7.67 0.64
C ALA A 693 45.84 -7.53 0.71
N VAL A 694 45.21 -7.24 -0.45
CA VAL A 694 43.78 -6.88 -0.53
C VAL A 694 42.96 -7.86 -1.39
N ALA A 695 43.63 -8.73 -2.14
CA ALA A 695 43.00 -9.65 -3.08
C ALA A 695 43.81 -10.93 -3.25
N CYS A 696 43.13 -11.98 -3.72
CA CYS A 696 43.77 -13.20 -4.22
C CYS A 696 44.47 -12.96 -5.56
N ALA A 697 45.35 -13.88 -5.95
CA ALA A 697 46.16 -13.80 -7.16
C ALA A 697 45.33 -13.47 -8.41
N SER A 698 44.23 -14.19 -8.64
CA SER A 698 43.36 -14.03 -9.81
C SER A 698 42.61 -12.70 -9.86
N CYS A 699 42.24 -12.13 -8.71
CA CYS A 699 41.61 -10.80 -8.66
C CYS A 699 42.64 -9.67 -8.72
N SER A 700 43.88 -9.91 -8.26
CA SER A 700 44.94 -8.90 -8.16
C SER A 700 45.38 -8.32 -9.52
N ASP A 701 45.29 -9.10 -10.61
CA ASP A 701 45.72 -8.69 -11.96
C ASP A 701 44.92 -7.49 -12.51
N ARG A 702 43.66 -7.35 -12.09
CA ARG A 702 42.77 -6.26 -12.51
C ARG A 702 42.98 -4.97 -11.69
N ILE A 703 43.71 -5.05 -10.58
CA ILE A 703 43.95 -3.92 -9.67
C ILE A 703 45.10 -3.05 -10.20
N LYS A 704 44.77 -1.82 -10.64
CA LYS A 704 45.78 -0.80 -11.02
C LYS A 704 46.13 0.17 -9.89
N LYS A 705 45.28 0.29 -8.87
CA LYS A 705 45.50 1.08 -7.64
C LYS A 705 45.00 0.29 -6.43
N CYS A 706 45.76 0.29 -5.33
CA CYS A 706 45.41 -0.45 -4.12
C CYS A 706 44.02 -0.04 -3.59
N LEU A 707 43.19 -1.01 -3.18
CA LEU A 707 41.83 -0.73 -2.72
C LEU A 707 41.78 0.07 -1.41
N LEU A 708 42.76 -0.13 -0.52
CA LEU A 708 42.87 0.56 0.76
C LEU A 708 43.46 1.98 0.58
N CYS A 709 44.75 2.08 0.22
CA CYS A 709 45.48 3.36 0.17
C CYS A 709 45.43 4.10 -1.18
N LYS A 710 44.76 3.57 -2.20
CA LYS A 710 44.65 4.13 -3.57
C LYS A 710 45.97 4.33 -4.33
N GLU A 711 47.11 3.92 -3.78
CA GLU A 711 48.43 3.99 -4.42
C GLU A 711 48.53 3.09 -5.66
N ALA A 712 49.28 3.51 -6.68
CA ALA A 712 49.40 2.77 -7.95
C ALA A 712 50.19 1.46 -7.80
N VAL A 713 49.68 0.38 -8.37
CA VAL A 713 50.29 -0.95 -8.28
C VAL A 713 51.42 -1.08 -9.30
N THR A 714 52.67 -1.15 -8.84
CA THR A 714 53.86 -1.29 -9.69
C THR A 714 54.31 -2.75 -9.82
N SER A 715 54.17 -3.57 -8.78
CA SER A 715 54.40 -5.01 -8.83
C SER A 715 53.50 -5.79 -7.86
N ARG A 716 53.38 -7.10 -8.09
CA ARG A 716 52.54 -8.04 -7.32
C ARG A 716 53.39 -9.22 -6.85
N GLN A 717 53.15 -9.71 -5.64
CA GLN A 717 53.88 -10.84 -5.06
C GLN A 717 52.92 -11.75 -4.29
N VAL A 718 52.83 -13.03 -4.69
CA VAL A 718 51.95 -14.03 -4.06
C VAL A 718 52.64 -14.69 -2.87
N ARG A 719 51.92 -14.88 -1.76
CA ARG A 719 52.31 -15.67 -0.58
C ARG A 719 52.16 -17.17 -0.88
N SER A 720 53.18 -17.98 -0.61
CA SER A 720 53.20 -19.41 -0.98
C SER A 720 52.86 -20.37 0.17
N SER A 721 52.14 -21.46 -0.15
CA SER A 721 51.70 -22.60 0.70
C SER A 721 50.48 -22.32 1.61
N VAL A 722 49.53 -23.24 1.86
CA VAL A 722 49.50 -24.72 1.79
C VAL A 722 48.23 -25.26 1.09
N VAL A 723 48.25 -26.50 0.57
CA VAL A 723 47.11 -27.18 -0.11
C VAL A 723 46.46 -28.23 0.80
N PHE A 724 45.11 -28.30 0.83
CA PHE A 724 44.37 -29.47 1.35
C PHE A 724 43.34 -30.01 0.35
N LYS A 725 43.20 -31.35 0.33
CA LYS A 725 42.26 -32.11 -0.52
C LYS A 725 41.04 -32.58 0.30
N PRO A 726 39.87 -32.82 -0.34
CA PRO A 726 38.64 -33.18 0.36
C PRO A 726 38.58 -34.66 0.75
N CYS A 727 37.92 -34.95 1.86
CA CYS A 727 37.45 -36.28 2.26
C CYS A 727 35.91 -36.27 2.28
N GLY A 728 35.27 -37.28 1.70
CA GLY A 728 33.82 -37.42 1.70
C GLY A 728 33.34 -38.60 2.53
N HIS A 729 32.21 -38.44 3.20
CA HIS A 729 31.32 -39.51 3.66
C HIS A 729 29.87 -38.96 3.71
N ILE A 730 28.88 -39.81 3.45
CA ILE A 730 27.45 -39.46 3.38
C ILE A 730 26.64 -40.42 4.27
N CYS A 731 25.56 -39.90 4.87
CA CYS A 731 24.47 -40.60 5.56
C CYS A 731 24.75 -41.19 6.97
N ALA A 732 23.79 -41.25 7.91
CA ALA A 732 22.39 -40.76 7.87
C ALA A 732 21.79 -40.54 9.28
N CYS A 733 21.00 -39.47 9.44
CA CYS A 733 19.64 -39.54 10.01
C CYS A 733 18.81 -38.31 9.60
N GLN A 734 17.56 -38.54 9.20
CA GLN A 734 16.57 -37.51 8.82
C GLN A 734 15.58 -37.31 10.00
N GLY A 735 14.89 -36.19 10.18
CA GLY A 735 14.87 -34.92 9.45
C GLY A 735 13.60 -34.12 9.75
N LYS A 736 13.57 -32.82 9.45
CA LYS A 736 12.40 -31.98 9.10
C LYS A 736 12.85 -30.52 8.89
N LEU A 737 13.08 -30.16 7.63
CA LEU A 737 13.38 -28.79 7.18
C LEU A 737 12.60 -28.49 5.90
N SER A 738 11.67 -27.54 5.97
CA SER A 738 11.04 -26.77 4.88
C SER A 738 10.03 -25.80 5.55
N PHE A 739 9.83 -24.57 5.09
CA PHE A 739 9.56 -24.21 3.70
C PHE A 739 10.25 -22.93 3.16
N GLU A 740 10.69 -22.00 4.00
CA GLU A 740 11.04 -20.63 3.54
C GLU A 740 12.36 -20.54 2.74
N LEU A 741 13.38 -21.33 3.07
CA LEU A 741 14.67 -21.29 2.33
C LEU A 741 14.59 -21.86 0.90
N VAL A 742 13.56 -22.63 0.54
CA VAL A 742 13.43 -23.18 -0.83
C VAL A 742 12.95 -22.10 -1.81
N ILE A 743 12.10 -21.17 -1.36
CA ILE A 743 11.55 -20.10 -2.20
C ILE A 743 12.65 -19.11 -2.61
N TYR A 744 13.55 -18.77 -1.69
CA TYR A 744 14.69 -17.88 -1.96
C TYR A 744 15.68 -18.47 -2.99
N PHE A 745 15.78 -19.80 -3.07
CA PHE A 745 16.62 -20.48 -4.06
C PHE A 745 15.96 -20.59 -5.45
N TRP A 746 14.62 -20.56 -5.52
CA TRP A 746 13.87 -20.68 -6.79
C TRP A 746 13.81 -19.37 -7.59
N HIS A 747 13.74 -18.20 -6.95
CA HIS A 747 13.77 -16.91 -7.68
C HIS A 747 15.05 -16.68 -8.49
N ARG A 748 16.15 -17.36 -8.17
CA ARG A 748 17.42 -17.33 -8.94
C ARG A 748 17.37 -18.08 -10.29
N GLN A 749 16.23 -18.69 -10.65
CA GLN A 749 16.11 -19.48 -11.88
C GLN A 749 15.86 -18.64 -13.15
N VAL A 750 15.51 -17.36 -13.06
CA VAL A 750 15.03 -16.57 -14.23
C VAL A 750 16.17 -15.93 -15.04
N MET A 751 17.24 -15.43 -14.41
CA MET A 751 18.30 -14.66 -15.08
C MET A 751 19.46 -15.52 -15.61
N CYS A 752 20.02 -15.15 -16.75
CA CYS A 752 21.12 -15.86 -17.41
C CYS A 752 22.39 -15.86 -16.55
N PRO A 753 23.00 -17.03 -16.26
CA PRO A 753 24.16 -17.14 -15.37
C PRO A 753 25.47 -16.63 -16.00
N VAL A 754 25.44 -16.14 -17.25
CA VAL A 754 26.63 -15.69 -17.99
C VAL A 754 26.70 -14.16 -18.03
N CYS A 755 25.59 -13.49 -18.34
CA CYS A 755 25.53 -12.03 -18.35
C CYS A 755 24.88 -11.42 -17.10
N MET A 756 24.09 -12.19 -16.34
CA MET A 756 23.26 -11.74 -15.21
C MET A 756 22.22 -10.64 -15.54
N ASP A 757 22.13 -10.27 -16.81
CA ASP A 757 21.45 -9.10 -17.39
C ASP A 757 20.15 -9.46 -18.14
N ARG A 758 20.05 -10.70 -18.64
CA ARG A 758 18.93 -11.14 -19.50
C ARG A 758 18.29 -12.40 -19.01
N ILE A 759 16.98 -12.54 -19.22
CA ILE A 759 16.20 -13.72 -18.85
C ILE A 759 16.67 -14.95 -19.65
N LYS A 760 16.59 -16.14 -19.04
CA LYS A 760 16.85 -17.43 -19.70
C LYS A 760 15.70 -17.80 -20.64
N ASN A 761 15.92 -17.69 -21.94
CA ASN A 761 15.02 -18.20 -22.98
C ASN A 761 15.59 -19.42 -23.73
N MET A 762 16.78 -19.92 -23.37
CA MET A 762 17.44 -21.05 -24.02
C MET A 762 17.92 -22.10 -23.01
N ILE A 763 17.66 -23.39 -23.25
CA ILE A 763 18.16 -24.53 -22.47
C ILE A 763 19.07 -25.44 -23.32
N PHE A 764 20.14 -25.92 -22.70
CA PHE A 764 21.00 -26.97 -23.26
C PHE A 764 20.49 -28.36 -22.93
N LEU A 765 20.83 -29.37 -23.73
CA LEU A 765 20.43 -30.78 -23.51
C LEU A 765 20.82 -31.37 -22.13
N CYS A 766 21.71 -30.71 -21.38
CA CYS A 766 22.05 -31.06 -19.99
C CYS A 766 21.08 -30.49 -18.92
N GLY A 767 19.97 -29.85 -19.32
CA GLY A 767 18.95 -29.30 -18.43
C GLY A 767 19.21 -27.87 -17.90
N HIS A 768 20.34 -27.25 -18.27
CA HIS A 768 20.72 -25.92 -17.78
C HIS A 768 20.43 -24.81 -18.81
N GLY A 769 19.97 -23.65 -18.33
CA GLY A 769 19.54 -22.53 -19.17
C GLY A 769 20.42 -21.27 -19.14
N THR A 770 20.40 -20.54 -20.25
CA THR A 770 21.04 -19.24 -20.48
C THR A 770 20.11 -18.34 -21.32
N CYS A 771 20.43 -17.05 -21.48
CA CYS A 771 19.80 -16.26 -22.55
C CYS A 771 20.44 -16.66 -23.89
N GLN A 772 19.68 -16.58 -24.98
CA GLN A 772 20.09 -16.96 -26.33
C GLN A 772 21.44 -16.34 -26.74
N LEU A 773 21.61 -15.02 -26.56
CA LEU A 773 22.84 -14.29 -26.91
C LEU A 773 24.11 -14.81 -26.21
N CYS A 774 23.97 -15.33 -24.99
CA CYS A 774 25.06 -16.02 -24.30
C CYS A 774 25.16 -17.48 -24.77
N GLY A 775 24.05 -18.21 -24.83
CA GLY A 775 24.02 -19.64 -25.16
C GLY A 775 24.51 -20.00 -26.56
N ASP A 776 24.31 -19.12 -27.55
CA ASP A 776 24.78 -19.30 -28.92
C ASP A 776 26.31 -19.24 -29.04
N ARG A 777 26.99 -18.53 -28.14
CA ARG A 777 28.45 -18.34 -28.14
C ARG A 777 29.21 -19.41 -27.36
N MET A 778 28.50 -20.32 -26.68
CA MET A 778 29.08 -21.27 -25.73
C MET A 778 29.17 -22.67 -26.33
N THR A 779 30.37 -23.26 -26.34
CA THR A 779 30.62 -24.67 -26.73
C THR A 779 30.39 -25.65 -25.57
N GLU A 780 30.46 -25.16 -24.32
CA GLU A 780 30.25 -25.93 -23.08
C GLU A 780 29.26 -25.22 -22.16
N CYS A 781 28.53 -26.00 -21.35
CA CYS A 781 27.58 -25.45 -20.39
C CYS A 781 28.32 -24.73 -19.23
N PRO A 782 28.03 -23.45 -18.93
CA PRO A 782 28.72 -22.70 -17.88
C PRO A 782 28.48 -23.25 -16.46
N ILE A 783 27.39 -23.99 -16.24
CA ILE A 783 27.03 -24.55 -14.93
C ILE A 783 27.70 -25.92 -14.71
N CYS A 784 27.59 -26.85 -15.67
CA CYS A 784 28.04 -28.23 -15.49
C CYS A 784 29.22 -28.67 -16.38
N ARG A 785 29.78 -27.77 -17.19
CA ARG A 785 30.96 -27.97 -18.06
C ARG A 785 30.87 -29.17 -19.01
N LYS A 786 29.65 -29.61 -19.36
CA LYS A 786 29.40 -30.60 -20.42
C LYS A 786 29.31 -29.89 -21.78
N PRO A 787 29.78 -30.51 -22.88
CA PRO A 787 29.66 -29.93 -24.22
C PRO A 787 28.20 -29.70 -24.62
N VAL A 788 27.93 -28.61 -25.33
CA VAL A 788 26.59 -28.21 -25.77
C VAL A 788 26.20 -28.97 -27.04
N LEU A 789 25.58 -30.14 -26.85
CA LEU A 789 25.14 -31.02 -27.94
C LEU A 789 23.87 -30.54 -28.66
N LYS A 790 22.99 -29.79 -27.96
CA LYS A 790 21.76 -29.20 -28.52
C LYS A 790 21.35 -27.99 -27.70
N ARG A 791 20.84 -26.96 -28.39
CA ARG A 791 20.20 -25.76 -27.83
C ARG A 791 18.70 -25.83 -28.13
N ILE A 792 17.86 -25.47 -27.17
CA ILE A 792 16.40 -25.46 -27.26
C ILE A 792 15.92 -24.10 -26.77
N LEU A 793 15.21 -23.35 -27.61
CA LEU A 793 14.53 -22.12 -27.20
C LEU A 793 13.21 -22.49 -26.51
N LEU A 794 12.84 -21.74 -25.46
CA LEU A 794 11.67 -22.01 -24.63
C LEU A 794 10.43 -21.22 -25.05
N TYR A 795 10.65 -20.03 -25.60
CA TYR A 795 9.68 -19.05 -26.10
C TYR A 795 10.44 -18.05 -26.98
#